data_AF-A0A183XLX5-F1
#
_entry.id   AF-A0A183XLX5-F1
#
_cell.length_a   1.000
_cell.length_b   1.000
_cell.length_c   1.000
_cell.angle_alpha   90.00
_cell.angle_beta   90.00
_cell.angle_gamma   90.00
#
_symmetry.space_group_name_H-M   'P 1'
#
loop_
_entity.id
_entity.type
_entity.pdbx_description
1 polymer ?
#
loop_
_entity_poly.entity_id
_entity_poly.type
_entity_poly.pdbx_seq_one_letter_code
_entity_poly.pdbx_strand_id
1 'polypeptide(L)'
;MATNFSRLPPLPSLKSFLYAYQLQAKKILSQNYLMDMNLTRKIVRQAEVKQGDCVVEIGPGPGSITRAILETNCRRLDVIEVDHRFVPPLEVLKEASEERMFIHRSDILKTNIEQIWSQAGLERVAWEEDRLPTAHIIGNLPFNIASPLIIKFLREMLYRQGPWSFGRVPLLLTFQMEVAERLCSPVDSPFRARISIMSAFVTEPKLLFQIPGRCFVPPPKVNVGVVVEKVCRRIFNYRQKYVIKGVRSLYPKELAKNLADDLLKRCRIDPTTTAICLGVEQFADICYVYEEHCRKYPGVFLYEHSNQNRTLEELARLPNAIPPPNPFDKEFPSEGIVSMRKPVEKARVWLCRRLIRQKKLFQKSQVEKKTRKVDRIISEIDRCKKVCRDDVSKFALINLKTLNDLLKKTKISVDERVLYKLACQETVLKSVKEFRIKYPNWQHEVSFLLQRLGLQYKSKKDAKKYVLQQNETKEMVETSIGKIPESSQDLKMILKKEIRKAVKKEENFEKKKKKLKDKTKSDESDEISIPVLKLPKLELPKPVITKGQAIIKQLSLDGNQDDDFASISASDRSKDIALQGNVEDNVNSTNGEAIRSIPPVKIKDIRKRKKDFEYDRNEKRADTLRQNNSGAVSSLKRNTMKLLESQNLHPSWIAKKREHEALKKLKESCKAKKVVFDDD
;
A
#
# COMPACT_ATOMS: atom_id res chain seq x y z
N MET A 1 -7.76 -23.70 27.44
CA MET A 1 -7.60 -22.95 28.71
C MET A 1 -8.76 -21.99 28.80
N ALA A 2 -9.66 -22.16 29.78
CA ALA A 2 -10.63 -21.12 30.09
C ALA A 2 -9.83 -19.92 30.61
N THR A 3 -9.78 -18.83 29.86
CA THR A 3 -9.19 -17.58 30.32
C THR A 3 -9.93 -17.16 31.59
N ASN A 4 -9.24 -17.02 32.72
CA ASN A 4 -9.78 -16.45 33.95
C ASN A 4 -10.19 -15.00 33.66
N PHE A 5 -11.40 -14.79 33.12
CA PHE A 5 -11.99 -13.45 32.99
C PHE A 5 -12.03 -12.86 34.40
N SER A 6 -11.34 -11.74 34.65
CA SER A 6 -11.58 -11.02 35.91
C SER A 6 -13.04 -10.62 35.91
N ARG A 7 -13.75 -10.97 36.98
CA ARG A 7 -15.11 -10.48 37.16
C ARG A 7 -14.96 -9.04 37.62
N LEU A 8 -15.29 -8.09 36.74
CA LEU A 8 -15.64 -6.74 37.18
C LEU A 8 -16.65 -6.88 38.34
N PRO A 9 -16.64 -5.96 39.32
CA PRO A 9 -17.68 -5.93 40.34
C PRO A 9 -19.07 -5.86 39.67
N PRO A 10 -20.15 -6.26 40.37
CA PRO A 10 -21.49 -6.13 39.83
C PRO A 10 -21.74 -4.67 39.42
N LEU A 11 -21.88 -4.44 38.11
CA LEU A 11 -22.09 -3.13 37.53
C LEU A 11 -23.54 -3.01 37.07
N PRO A 12 -24.19 -1.84 37.25
CA PRO A 12 -25.55 -1.64 36.76
C PRO A 12 -25.68 -1.93 35.26
N SER A 13 -26.90 -2.33 34.86
CA SER A 13 -27.20 -2.58 33.45
C SER A 13 -27.00 -1.30 32.62
N LEU A 14 -26.61 -1.45 31.35
CA LEU A 14 -26.41 -0.31 30.46
C LEU A 14 -27.68 0.55 30.30
N LYS A 15 -28.86 -0.09 30.33
CA LYS A 15 -30.16 0.60 30.30
C LYS A 15 -30.40 1.41 31.57
N SER A 16 -30.09 0.85 32.74
CA SER A 16 -30.17 1.55 34.03
C SER A 16 -29.19 2.72 34.07
N PHE A 17 -27.98 2.58 33.53
CA PHE A 17 -27.01 3.67 33.39
C PHE A 17 -27.54 4.81 32.53
N LEU A 18 -28.02 4.52 31.32
CA LEU A 18 -28.57 5.55 30.42
C LEU A 18 -29.75 6.27 31.07
N TYR A 19 -30.62 5.55 31.78
CA TYR A 19 -31.75 6.14 32.49
C TYR A 19 -31.31 7.03 33.67
N ALA A 20 -30.41 6.55 34.53
CA ALA A 20 -29.95 7.27 35.72
C ALA A 20 -29.24 8.60 35.37
N TYR A 21 -28.51 8.64 34.26
CA TYR A 21 -27.85 9.86 33.77
C TYR A 21 -28.69 10.64 32.74
N GLN A 22 -29.94 10.23 32.48
CA GLN A 22 -30.84 10.84 31.48
C GLN A 22 -30.18 10.99 30.09
N LEU A 23 -29.37 10.01 29.70
CA LEU A 23 -28.58 10.04 28.48
C LEU A 23 -29.42 9.58 27.30
N GLN A 24 -29.65 10.51 26.37
CA GLN A 24 -30.23 10.21 25.07
C GLN A 24 -29.21 10.43 23.95
N ALA A 25 -29.35 9.62 22.89
CA ALA A 25 -28.58 9.74 21.67
C ALA A 25 -28.80 11.12 21.02
N LYS A 26 -27.72 11.89 20.86
CA LYS A 26 -27.79 13.17 20.16
C LYS A 26 -27.80 12.92 18.65
N LYS A 27 -28.89 13.32 17.99
CA LYS A 27 -28.97 13.36 16.51
C LYS A 27 -27.82 14.18 15.90
N ILE A 28 -27.46 15.31 16.51
CA ILE A 28 -26.37 16.19 16.06
C ILE A 28 -25.02 15.45 16.00
N LEU A 29 -24.77 14.55 16.96
CA LEU A 29 -23.55 13.74 17.02
C LEU A 29 -23.67 12.42 16.23
N SER A 30 -24.82 12.18 15.57
CA SER A 30 -25.11 10.94 14.84
C SER A 30 -24.87 9.66 15.68
N GLN A 31 -25.10 9.75 16.99
CA GLN A 31 -24.82 8.68 17.95
C GLN A 31 -25.84 7.55 17.83
N ASN A 32 -25.36 6.31 17.74
CA ASN A 32 -26.17 5.09 17.84
C ASN A 32 -25.45 4.10 18.77
N TYR A 33 -26.09 3.67 19.87
CA TYR A 33 -25.43 2.85 20.89
C TYR A 33 -25.63 1.35 20.65
N LEU A 34 -24.57 0.57 20.86
CA LEU A 34 -24.63 -0.88 20.84
C LEU A 34 -25.01 -1.39 22.24
N MET A 35 -26.21 -1.95 22.38
CA MET A 35 -26.72 -2.39 23.70
C MET A 35 -26.50 -3.88 23.98
N ASP A 36 -26.19 -4.67 22.95
CA ASP A 36 -26.04 -6.12 23.06
C ASP A 36 -24.63 -6.53 23.54
N MET A 37 -24.54 -7.03 24.78
CA MET A 37 -23.28 -7.45 25.40
C MET A 37 -22.65 -8.69 24.77
N ASN A 38 -23.44 -9.59 24.16
CA ASN A 38 -22.87 -10.73 23.44
C ASN A 38 -22.16 -10.26 22.16
N LEU A 39 -22.71 -9.22 21.54
CA LEU A 39 -22.13 -8.62 20.34
C LEU A 39 -20.88 -7.79 20.66
N THR A 40 -20.85 -7.04 21.76
CA THR A 40 -19.63 -6.33 22.20
C THR A 40 -18.51 -7.31 22.53
N ARG A 41 -18.81 -8.39 23.26
CA ARG A 41 -17.85 -9.51 23.49
C ARG A 41 -17.38 -10.14 22.18
N LYS A 42 -18.26 -10.28 21.18
CA LYS A 42 -17.88 -10.75 19.84
C LYS A 42 -16.93 -9.78 19.14
N ILE A 43 -17.17 -8.47 19.22
CA ILE A 43 -16.26 -7.44 18.66
C ILE A 43 -14.87 -7.57 19.26
N VAL A 44 -14.77 -7.60 20.61
CA VAL A 44 -13.48 -7.66 21.30
C VAL A 44 -12.71 -8.94 20.99
N ARG A 45 -13.41 -10.08 20.95
CA ARG A 45 -12.82 -11.36 20.53
C ARG A 45 -12.30 -11.32 19.09
N GLN A 46 -12.98 -10.62 18.19
CA GLN A 46 -12.59 -10.47 16.78
C GLN A 46 -11.48 -9.42 16.59
N ALA A 47 -11.32 -8.49 17.52
CA ALA A 47 -10.14 -7.63 17.62
C ALA A 47 -8.91 -8.39 18.16
N GLU A 48 -9.09 -9.63 18.60
CA GLU A 48 -8.04 -10.50 19.18
C GLU A 48 -7.32 -9.87 20.37
N VAL A 49 -8.03 -9.07 21.17
CA VAL A 49 -7.48 -8.49 22.41
C VAL A 49 -7.20 -9.61 23.41
N LYS A 50 -6.00 -9.61 23.96
CA LYS A 50 -5.50 -10.59 24.92
C LYS A 50 -5.13 -9.92 26.24
N GLN A 51 -4.93 -10.78 27.24
CA GLN A 51 -4.36 -10.36 28.50
C GLN A 51 -2.99 -9.71 28.28
N GLY A 52 -2.75 -8.56 28.94
CA GLY A 52 -1.50 -7.82 28.82
C GLY A 52 -1.46 -6.75 27.72
N ASP A 53 -2.45 -6.70 26.83
CA ASP A 53 -2.48 -5.71 25.75
C ASP A 53 -2.83 -4.29 26.22
N CYS A 54 -2.37 -3.28 25.48
CA CYS A 54 -2.81 -1.90 25.59
C CYS A 54 -3.91 -1.63 24.56
N VAL A 55 -5.08 -1.18 24.99
CA VAL A 55 -6.20 -0.96 24.08
C VAL A 55 -6.57 0.52 24.09
N VAL A 56 -6.77 1.09 22.91
CA VAL A 56 -7.45 2.39 22.75
C VAL A 56 -8.86 2.13 22.25
N GLU A 57 -9.85 2.58 22.98
CA GLU A 57 -11.25 2.61 22.54
C GLU A 57 -11.63 4.03 22.13
N ILE A 58 -12.07 4.19 20.89
CA ILE A 58 -12.47 5.49 20.34
C ILE A 58 -14.00 5.59 20.37
N GLY A 59 -14.51 6.60 21.07
CA GLY A 59 -15.94 6.84 21.24
C GLY A 59 -16.62 5.72 22.03
N PRO A 60 -16.24 5.51 23.32
CA PRO A 60 -16.83 4.47 24.16
C PRO A 60 -18.35 4.67 24.39
N GLY A 61 -18.84 5.91 24.32
CA GLY A 61 -20.23 6.24 24.63
C GLY A 61 -20.62 5.72 26.01
N PRO A 62 -21.69 4.92 26.16
CA PRO A 62 -22.13 4.40 27.46
C PRO A 62 -21.23 3.28 28.04
N GLY A 63 -20.15 2.89 27.34
CA GLY A 63 -19.18 1.92 27.84
C GLY A 63 -19.50 0.45 27.55
N SER A 64 -20.29 0.18 26.51
CA SER A 64 -20.70 -1.19 26.14
C SER A 64 -19.53 -2.07 25.69
N ILE A 65 -18.66 -1.53 24.84
CA ILE A 65 -17.45 -2.22 24.36
C ILE A 65 -16.37 -2.13 25.44
N THR A 66 -16.26 -1.00 26.15
CA THR A 66 -15.40 -0.82 27.33
C THR A 66 -15.47 -1.99 28.31
N ARG A 67 -16.69 -2.41 28.71
CA ARG A 67 -16.89 -3.56 29.60
C ARG A 67 -16.30 -4.85 29.02
N ALA A 68 -16.62 -5.14 27.76
CA ALA A 68 -16.11 -6.32 27.07
C ALA A 68 -14.57 -6.30 26.90
N ILE A 69 -13.96 -5.12 26.77
CA ILE A 69 -12.49 -4.98 26.74
C ILE A 69 -11.92 -5.27 28.13
N LEU A 70 -12.48 -4.67 29.18
CA LEU A 70 -12.00 -4.86 30.56
C LEU A 70 -12.03 -6.33 31.01
N GLU A 71 -13.05 -7.08 30.57
CA GLU A 71 -13.17 -8.54 30.78
C GLU A 71 -11.94 -9.33 30.25
N THR A 72 -11.23 -8.84 29.24
CA THR A 72 -10.06 -9.54 28.66
C THR A 72 -8.80 -9.50 29.51
N ASN A 73 -8.81 -8.77 30.64
CA ASN A 73 -7.62 -8.48 31.44
C ASN A 73 -6.52 -7.76 30.63
N CYS A 74 -6.91 -6.85 29.74
CA CYS A 74 -5.95 -5.95 29.10
C CYS A 74 -5.15 -5.19 30.18
N ARG A 75 -3.87 -4.94 29.92
CA ARG A 75 -2.97 -4.22 30.83
C ARG A 75 -3.44 -2.79 31.05
N ARG A 76 -3.91 -2.15 29.97
CA ARG A 76 -4.32 -0.74 29.97
C ARG A 76 -5.40 -0.52 28.93
N LEU A 77 -6.44 0.24 29.30
CA LEU A 77 -7.49 0.70 28.42
C LEU A 77 -7.55 2.24 28.41
N ASP A 78 -7.27 2.86 27.28
CA ASP A 78 -7.39 4.29 27.05
C ASP A 78 -8.67 4.56 26.25
N VAL A 79 -9.68 5.17 26.88
CA VAL A 79 -10.92 5.55 26.19
C VAL A 79 -10.85 7.02 25.76
N ILE A 80 -11.16 7.30 24.50
CA ILE A 80 -11.16 8.66 23.92
C ILE A 80 -12.59 9.07 23.63
N GLU A 81 -13.13 10.02 24.40
CA GLU A 81 -14.52 10.46 24.29
C GLU A 81 -14.62 11.99 24.18
N VAL A 82 -15.44 12.46 23.24
CA VAL A 82 -15.68 13.90 23.01
C VAL A 82 -16.91 14.40 23.78
N ASP A 83 -17.91 13.53 23.98
CA ASP A 83 -19.17 13.88 24.64
C ASP A 83 -19.05 13.74 26.16
N HIS A 84 -18.87 14.87 26.82
CA HIS A 84 -18.70 14.99 28.27
C HIS A 84 -19.78 14.31 29.11
N ARG A 85 -20.98 14.09 28.55
CA ARG A 85 -22.09 13.44 29.25
C ARG A 85 -21.81 11.97 29.58
N PHE A 86 -20.89 11.34 28.85
CA PHE A 86 -20.44 9.97 29.11
C PHE A 86 -19.29 9.89 30.11
N VAL A 87 -18.68 11.01 30.49
CA VAL A 87 -17.58 10.98 31.47
C VAL A 87 -18.05 10.39 32.82
N PRO A 88 -19.19 10.81 33.42
CA PRO A 88 -19.65 10.23 34.68
C PRO A 88 -19.83 8.70 34.66
N PRO A 89 -20.54 8.07 33.69
CA PRO A 89 -20.63 6.61 33.66
C PRO A 89 -19.29 5.93 33.36
N LEU A 90 -18.39 6.56 32.60
CA LEU A 90 -17.04 6.03 32.37
C LEU A 90 -16.17 6.07 33.63
N GLU A 91 -16.31 7.09 34.49
CA GLU A 91 -15.62 7.15 35.78
C GLU A 91 -16.03 5.99 36.70
N VAL A 92 -17.30 5.56 36.68
CA VAL A 92 -17.75 4.36 37.41
C VAL A 92 -17.05 3.10 36.90
N LEU A 93 -16.89 2.97 35.57
CA LEU A 93 -16.16 1.84 34.98
C LEU A 93 -14.67 1.90 35.30
N LYS A 94 -14.10 3.10 35.37
CA LYS A 94 -12.70 3.31 35.75
C LYS A 94 -12.45 2.87 37.19
N GLU A 95 -13.29 3.27 38.13
CA GLU A 95 -13.21 2.84 39.54
C GLU A 95 -13.31 1.30 39.65
N ALA A 96 -14.20 0.69 38.88
CA ALA A 96 -14.34 -0.77 38.80
C ALA A 96 -13.19 -1.50 38.07
N SER A 97 -12.30 -0.78 37.39
CA SER A 97 -11.26 -1.37 36.53
C SER A 97 -9.92 -1.62 37.23
N GLU A 98 -9.80 -1.29 38.52
CA GLU A 98 -8.56 -1.41 39.31
C GLU A 98 -7.39 -0.63 38.67
N GLU A 99 -7.60 0.67 38.37
CA GLU A 99 -6.59 1.59 37.80
C GLU A 99 -6.05 1.23 36.39
N ARG A 100 -6.71 0.31 35.67
CA ARG A 100 -6.32 -0.06 34.29
C ARG A 100 -6.94 0.82 33.22
N MET A 101 -8.03 1.53 33.52
CA MET A 101 -8.76 2.37 32.57
C MET A 101 -8.40 3.86 32.72
N PHE A 102 -8.25 4.55 31.60
CA PHE A 102 -7.90 5.97 31.52
C PHE A 102 -8.84 6.67 30.56
N ILE A 103 -9.39 7.81 30.97
CA ILE A 103 -10.38 8.57 30.19
C ILE A 103 -9.72 9.82 29.62
N HIS A 104 -9.72 9.94 28.29
CA HIS A 104 -9.19 11.08 27.55
C HIS A 104 -10.36 11.85 26.93
N ARG A 105 -10.63 13.03 27.47
CA ARG A 105 -11.67 13.91 26.93
C ARG A 105 -11.12 14.71 25.74
N SER A 106 -11.15 14.12 24.56
CA SER A 106 -10.57 14.74 23.36
C SER A 106 -11.26 14.28 22.08
N ASP A 107 -11.13 15.11 21.04
CA ASP A 107 -11.47 14.73 19.67
C ASP A 107 -10.39 13.78 19.14
N ILE A 108 -10.77 12.58 18.72
CA ILE A 108 -9.86 11.59 18.15
C ILE A 108 -9.05 12.14 16.96
N LEU A 109 -9.64 13.02 16.14
CA LEU A 109 -8.95 13.60 14.99
C LEU A 109 -7.76 14.49 15.41
N LYS A 110 -7.75 14.97 16.65
CA LYS A 110 -6.70 15.80 17.26
C LYS A 110 -5.87 15.07 18.31
N THR A 111 -6.25 13.85 18.68
CA THR A 111 -5.61 13.11 19.78
C THR A 111 -4.33 12.44 19.30
N ASN A 112 -3.26 12.58 20.09
CA ASN A 112 -1.98 11.94 19.85
C ASN A 112 -1.88 10.61 20.62
N ILE A 113 -2.32 9.52 20.00
CA ILE A 113 -2.22 8.17 20.57
C ILE A 113 -0.77 7.75 20.82
N GLU A 114 0.17 8.22 19.98
CA GLU A 114 1.58 7.91 20.16
C GLU A 114 2.13 8.44 21.48
N GLN A 115 1.73 9.65 21.86
CA GLN A 115 2.09 10.24 23.14
C GLN A 115 1.49 9.44 24.31
N ILE A 116 0.21 9.07 24.22
CA ILE A 116 -0.49 8.29 25.26
C ILE A 116 0.25 6.98 25.53
N TRP A 117 0.58 6.22 24.47
CA TRP A 117 1.26 4.94 24.62
C TRP A 117 2.74 5.05 24.98
N SER A 118 3.43 6.11 24.53
CA SER A 118 4.82 6.37 24.94
C SER A 118 4.89 6.63 26.45
N GLN A 119 3.96 7.43 26.99
CA GLN A 119 3.86 7.69 28.43
C GLN A 119 3.46 6.44 29.22
N ALA A 120 2.70 5.53 28.62
CA ALA A 120 2.33 4.25 29.21
C ALA A 120 3.45 3.19 29.14
N GLY A 121 4.62 3.50 28.57
CA GLY A 121 5.73 2.55 28.44
C GLY A 121 5.41 1.36 27.52
N LEU A 122 4.62 1.58 26.47
CA LEU A 122 4.40 0.56 25.44
C LEU A 122 5.69 0.36 24.62
N GLU A 123 6.10 -0.90 24.43
CA GLU A 123 7.25 -1.27 23.62
C GLU A 123 6.95 -1.02 22.13
N ARG A 124 7.93 -0.48 21.39
CA ARG A 124 7.84 -0.34 19.94
C ARG A 124 8.37 -1.61 19.28
N VAL A 125 7.59 -2.19 18.38
CA VAL A 125 8.01 -3.35 17.55
C VAL A 125 8.43 -2.84 16.17
N ALA A 126 9.55 -3.32 15.63
CA ALA A 126 9.97 -2.89 14.30
C ALA A 126 8.93 -3.28 13.25
N TRP A 127 8.69 -2.40 12.29
CA TRP A 127 7.60 -2.57 11.32
C TRP A 127 7.71 -3.86 10.51
N GLU A 128 8.94 -4.28 10.23
CA GLU A 128 9.29 -5.46 9.45
C GLU A 128 9.34 -6.77 10.25
N GLU A 129 9.21 -6.72 11.59
CA GLU A 129 9.11 -7.94 12.39
C GLU A 129 7.75 -8.63 12.18
N ASP A 130 7.75 -9.97 12.20
CA ASP A 130 6.51 -10.76 12.10
C ASP A 130 5.62 -10.61 13.34
N ARG A 131 6.24 -10.37 14.51
CA ARG A 131 5.55 -10.12 15.78
C ARG A 131 4.69 -8.86 15.68
N LEU A 132 3.47 -8.92 16.20
CA LEU A 132 2.60 -7.76 16.34
C LEU A 132 2.83 -7.06 17.69
N PRO A 133 2.66 -5.73 17.77
CA PRO A 133 2.65 -5.02 19.04
C PRO A 133 1.49 -5.50 19.92
N THR A 134 1.70 -5.50 21.23
CA THR A 134 0.67 -5.80 22.24
C THR A 134 -0.26 -4.60 22.43
N ALA A 135 -0.82 -4.10 21.34
CA ALA A 135 -1.62 -2.90 21.29
C ALA A 135 -2.74 -2.99 20.26
N HIS A 136 -3.93 -2.49 20.59
CA HIS A 136 -5.11 -2.57 19.73
C HIS A 136 -5.86 -1.24 19.72
N ILE A 137 -6.43 -0.88 18.57
CA ILE A 137 -7.38 0.23 18.46
C ILE A 137 -8.75 -0.33 18.09
N ILE A 138 -9.76 0.00 18.89
CA ILE A 138 -11.17 -0.39 18.67
C ILE A 138 -12.02 0.88 18.61
N GLY A 139 -12.98 0.96 17.70
CA GLY A 139 -13.91 2.10 17.67
C GLY A 139 -15.25 1.76 17.03
N ASN A 140 -16.34 2.15 17.69
CA ASN A 140 -17.69 2.06 17.15
C ASN A 140 -18.24 3.46 16.85
N LEU A 141 -17.76 4.06 15.76
CA LEU A 141 -17.88 5.50 15.53
C LEU A 141 -19.02 5.87 14.56
N PRO A 142 -19.65 7.04 14.75
CA PRO A 142 -20.51 7.65 13.75
C PRO A 142 -19.79 7.88 12.41
N PHE A 143 -20.50 7.79 11.27
CA PHE A 143 -19.88 7.78 9.93
C PHE A 143 -19.20 9.09 9.54
N ASN A 144 -19.71 10.22 10.02
CA ASN A 144 -19.10 11.54 9.86
C ASN A 144 -17.72 11.63 10.51
N ILE A 145 -17.43 10.81 11.52
CA ILE A 145 -16.11 10.72 12.19
C ILE A 145 -15.29 9.54 11.65
N ALA A 146 -15.91 8.38 11.47
CA ALA A 146 -15.22 7.17 11.01
C ALA A 146 -14.54 7.37 9.65
N SER A 147 -15.18 8.10 8.74
CA SER A 147 -14.69 8.32 7.37
C SER A 147 -13.45 9.22 7.30
N PRO A 148 -13.38 10.41 7.93
CA PRO A 148 -12.13 11.17 8.01
C PRO A 148 -11.07 10.44 8.87
N LEU A 149 -11.48 9.73 9.93
CA LEU A 149 -10.53 9.01 10.79
C LEU A 149 -9.78 7.91 10.05
N ILE A 150 -10.47 7.07 9.25
CA ILE A 150 -9.79 6.00 8.51
C ILE A 150 -8.76 6.56 7.53
N ILE A 151 -9.00 7.73 6.93
CA ILE A 151 -8.03 8.36 6.02
C ILE A 151 -6.83 8.91 6.77
N LYS A 152 -7.06 9.55 7.93
CA LYS A 152 -5.96 9.96 8.84
C LYS A 152 -5.11 8.74 9.19
N PHE A 153 -5.75 7.65 9.59
CA PHE A 153 -5.09 6.41 10.00
C PHE A 153 -4.33 5.74 8.86
N LEU A 154 -4.91 5.61 7.66
CA LEU A 154 -4.21 5.08 6.49
C LEU A 154 -2.97 5.92 6.12
N ARG A 155 -3.06 7.24 6.29
CA ARG A 155 -1.90 8.14 6.09
C ARG A 155 -0.84 7.94 7.17
N GLU A 156 -1.23 7.85 8.43
CA GLU A 156 -0.30 7.59 9.53
C GLU A 156 0.35 6.20 9.43
N MET A 157 -0.39 5.17 8.98
CA MET A 157 0.15 3.85 8.62
C MET A 157 1.20 3.97 7.51
N LEU A 158 0.87 4.71 6.44
CA LEU A 158 1.79 4.92 5.33
C LEU A 158 3.11 5.51 5.82
N TYR A 159 3.05 6.52 6.70
CA TYR A 159 4.24 7.18 7.25
C TYR A 159 4.81 6.54 8.52
N ARG A 160 4.20 5.44 9.02
CA ARG A 160 4.58 4.77 10.28
C ARG A 160 4.61 5.74 11.48
N GLN A 161 3.66 6.67 11.51
CA GLN A 161 3.51 7.72 12.52
C GLN A 161 2.34 7.43 13.46
N GLY A 162 2.23 8.18 14.56
CA GLY A 162 1.10 8.05 15.48
C GLY A 162 1.06 6.64 16.07
N PRO A 163 -0.11 5.97 16.12
CA PRO A 163 -0.19 4.59 16.61
C PRO A 163 0.77 3.62 15.92
N TRP A 164 1.02 3.80 14.63
CA TRP A 164 1.83 2.90 13.80
C TRP A 164 3.33 3.06 13.99
N SER A 165 3.74 4.01 14.81
CA SER A 165 5.12 4.14 15.27
C SER A 165 5.52 3.05 16.29
N PHE A 166 4.53 2.30 16.82
CA PHE A 166 4.72 1.12 17.67
C PHE A 166 4.76 -0.20 16.89
N GLY A 167 4.62 -0.15 15.57
CA GLY A 167 4.56 -1.32 14.70
C GLY A 167 3.20 -1.48 14.02
N ARG A 168 2.92 -2.68 13.52
CA ARG A 168 1.69 -3.01 12.76
C ARG A 168 0.48 -3.20 13.69
N VAL A 169 0.08 -2.12 14.39
CA VAL A 169 -1.02 -2.10 15.36
C VAL A 169 -2.35 -2.52 14.70
N PRO A 170 -3.00 -3.59 15.19
CA PRO A 170 -4.35 -3.97 14.79
C PRO A 170 -5.39 -2.87 15.02
N LEU A 171 -6.25 -2.68 14.03
CA LEU A 171 -7.33 -1.68 14.02
C LEU A 171 -8.66 -2.37 13.72
N LEU A 172 -9.63 -2.26 14.63
CA LEU A 172 -11.01 -2.69 14.41
C LEU A 172 -11.94 -1.48 14.50
N LEU A 173 -12.60 -1.15 13.40
CA LEU A 173 -13.60 -0.08 13.33
C LEU A 173 -14.91 -0.63 12.79
N THR A 174 -16.03 -0.10 13.27
CA THR A 174 -17.35 -0.35 12.67
C THR A 174 -17.67 0.70 11.62
N PHE A 175 -18.31 0.28 10.54
CA PHE A 175 -18.75 1.13 9.43
C PHE A 175 -20.15 0.70 8.97
N GLN A 176 -20.84 1.55 8.21
CA GLN A 176 -21.97 1.09 7.40
C GLN A 176 -21.46 0.04 6.42
N MET A 177 -22.35 -0.88 6.05
CA MET A 177 -22.03 -1.96 5.12
C MET A 177 -21.40 -1.44 3.83
N GLU A 178 -21.98 -0.42 3.19
CA GLU A 178 -21.46 0.13 1.92
C GLU A 178 -20.01 0.66 2.06
N VAL A 179 -19.68 1.30 3.18
CA VAL A 179 -18.33 1.83 3.43
C VAL A 179 -17.35 0.69 3.70
N ALA A 180 -17.77 -0.31 4.49
CA ALA A 180 -16.97 -1.49 4.79
C ALA A 180 -16.69 -2.33 3.53
N GLU A 181 -17.71 -2.53 2.69
CA GLU A 181 -17.61 -3.22 1.39
C GLU A 181 -16.66 -2.49 0.45
N ARG A 182 -16.68 -1.15 0.44
CA ARG A 182 -15.72 -0.35 -0.32
C ARG A 182 -14.31 -0.47 0.23
N LEU A 183 -14.11 -0.40 1.54
CA LEU A 183 -12.80 -0.57 2.16
C LEU A 183 -12.20 -1.95 1.84
N CYS A 184 -12.99 -3.02 2.00
CA CYS A 184 -12.53 -4.40 1.84
C CYS A 184 -12.72 -4.92 0.40
N SER A 185 -12.98 -4.05 -0.57
CA SER A 185 -13.40 -4.46 -1.90
C SER A 185 -12.26 -5.13 -2.69
N PRO A 186 -12.41 -6.39 -3.14
CA PRO A 186 -11.41 -7.04 -3.97
C PRO A 186 -11.37 -6.43 -5.38
N VAL A 187 -10.30 -6.72 -6.12
CA VAL A 187 -10.19 -6.36 -7.54
C VAL A 187 -11.39 -6.93 -8.31
N ASP A 188 -11.85 -6.18 -9.31
CA ASP A 188 -13.01 -6.51 -10.16
C ASP A 188 -14.38 -6.50 -9.44
N SER A 189 -14.44 -5.96 -8.22
CA SER A 189 -15.70 -5.79 -7.49
C SER A 189 -16.47 -4.54 -7.94
N PRO A 190 -17.82 -4.59 -8.02
CA PRO A 190 -18.62 -3.39 -8.23
C PRO A 190 -18.48 -2.36 -7.10
N PHE A 191 -18.04 -2.76 -5.90
CA PHE A 191 -17.77 -1.86 -4.78
C PHE A 191 -16.35 -1.27 -4.80
N ARG A 192 -15.49 -1.68 -5.75
CA ARG A 192 -14.09 -1.23 -5.83
C ARG A 192 -14.03 0.28 -6.03
N ALA A 193 -13.37 0.96 -5.12
CA ALA A 193 -13.27 2.41 -5.07
C ALA A 193 -11.82 2.83 -4.75
N ARG A 194 -11.60 4.15 -4.72
CA ARG A 194 -10.30 4.76 -4.37
C ARG A 194 -9.81 4.28 -3.01
N ILE A 195 -10.70 4.27 -2.02
CA ILE A 195 -10.38 3.86 -0.65
C ILE A 195 -10.01 2.37 -0.56
N SER A 196 -10.51 1.52 -1.47
CA SER A 196 -10.14 0.11 -1.54
C SER A 196 -8.66 -0.07 -1.87
N ILE A 197 -8.11 0.80 -2.73
CA ILE A 197 -6.70 0.74 -3.11
C ILE A 197 -5.84 1.31 -1.99
N MET A 198 -6.24 2.44 -1.40
CA MET A 198 -5.51 3.04 -0.29
C MET A 198 -5.41 2.07 0.90
N SER A 199 -6.53 1.46 1.29
CA SER A 199 -6.54 0.46 2.36
C SER A 199 -5.72 -0.77 2.00
N ALA A 200 -5.92 -1.37 0.82
CA ALA A 200 -5.15 -2.55 0.39
C ALA A 200 -3.65 -2.28 0.17
N PHE A 201 -3.24 -1.02 0.00
CA PHE A 201 -1.83 -0.64 -0.17
C PHE A 201 -1.06 -0.67 1.15
N VAL A 202 -1.68 -0.26 2.26
CA VAL A 202 -1.02 -0.20 3.59
C VAL A 202 -1.53 -1.24 4.59
N THR A 203 -2.64 -1.92 4.32
CA THR A 203 -3.28 -2.90 5.21
C THR A 203 -3.82 -4.10 4.46
N GLU A 204 -4.22 -5.14 5.21
CA GLU A 204 -5.04 -6.25 4.73
C GLU A 204 -6.48 -6.08 5.28
N PRO A 205 -7.35 -5.29 4.63
CA PRO A 205 -8.68 -5.01 5.16
C PRO A 205 -9.57 -6.26 5.12
N LYS A 206 -10.24 -6.57 6.24
CA LYS A 206 -11.15 -7.71 6.38
C LYS A 206 -12.51 -7.28 6.90
N LEU A 207 -13.57 -7.73 6.22
CA LEU A 207 -14.94 -7.59 6.71
C LEU A 207 -15.26 -8.78 7.63
N LEU A 208 -15.29 -8.56 8.94
CA LEU A 208 -15.39 -9.65 9.92
C LEU A 208 -16.82 -10.18 10.08
N PHE A 209 -17.80 -9.30 10.35
CA PHE A 209 -19.21 -9.67 10.42
C PHE A 209 -20.11 -8.44 10.34
N GLN A 210 -21.37 -8.66 9.98
CA GLN A 210 -22.40 -7.63 9.95
C GLN A 210 -23.09 -7.51 11.31
N ILE A 211 -23.27 -6.27 11.78
CA ILE A 211 -24.10 -5.95 12.94
C ILE A 211 -25.52 -5.60 12.44
N PRO A 212 -26.56 -6.31 12.88
CA PRO A 212 -27.94 -5.96 12.54
C PRO A 212 -28.32 -4.56 13.04
N GLY A 213 -29.04 -3.78 12.23
CA GLY A 213 -29.48 -2.42 12.59
C GLY A 213 -30.30 -2.34 13.89
N ARG A 214 -31.03 -3.41 14.23
CA ARG A 214 -31.80 -3.54 15.48
C ARG A 214 -30.96 -3.53 16.76
N CYS A 215 -29.65 -3.77 16.67
CA CYS A 215 -28.74 -3.73 17.81
C CYS A 215 -28.33 -2.30 18.19
N PHE A 216 -28.66 -1.32 17.33
CA PHE A 216 -28.36 0.10 17.52
C PHE A 216 -29.58 0.87 18.01
N VAL A 217 -29.40 1.74 19.00
CA VAL A 217 -30.44 2.66 19.48
C VAL A 217 -29.94 4.11 19.39
N PRO A 218 -30.55 4.98 18.56
CA PRO A 218 -31.50 4.72 17.44
C PRO A 218 -30.81 4.12 16.19
N PRO A 219 -31.55 3.72 15.13
CA PRO A 219 -30.94 3.23 13.89
C PRO A 219 -30.35 4.36 13.03
N PRO A 220 -29.20 4.12 12.36
CA PRO A 220 -28.52 5.14 11.55
C PRO A 220 -29.27 5.56 10.28
N LYS A 221 -29.08 6.81 9.87
CA LYS A 221 -29.48 7.38 8.58
C LYS A 221 -28.25 8.09 7.98
N VAL A 222 -28.24 8.37 6.67
CA VAL A 222 -27.29 9.26 5.96
C VAL A 222 -26.08 8.58 5.24
N ASN A 223 -25.61 9.25 4.19
CA ASN A 223 -24.44 9.01 3.34
C ASN A 223 -23.48 10.21 3.37
N VAL A 224 -22.15 10.01 3.41
CA VAL A 224 -21.14 11.05 3.10
C VAL A 224 -19.94 10.41 2.38
N GLY A 225 -19.35 11.14 1.43
CA GLY A 225 -18.16 10.73 0.66
C GLY A 225 -16.88 11.49 1.06
N VAL A 226 -15.71 10.95 0.70
CA VAL A 226 -14.40 11.53 1.04
C VAL A 226 -13.42 11.65 -0.16
N VAL A 227 -12.42 12.53 0.02
CA VAL A 227 -11.50 13.13 -0.94
C VAL A 227 -10.03 12.70 -0.69
N VAL A 228 -9.22 12.79 -1.77
CA VAL A 228 -7.73 12.86 -1.93
C VAL A 228 -6.95 11.56 -2.22
N GLU A 229 -6.53 11.42 -3.48
CA GLU A 229 -5.16 11.14 -3.97
C GLU A 229 -5.15 11.36 -5.50
N LYS A 230 -4.19 12.07 -6.12
CA LYS A 230 -4.33 12.56 -7.51
C LYS A 230 -4.52 11.43 -8.54
N VAL A 231 -3.67 10.40 -8.53
CA VAL A 231 -3.67 9.31 -9.53
C VAL A 231 -4.93 8.45 -9.39
N CYS A 232 -5.16 7.88 -8.20
CA CYS A 232 -6.35 7.09 -7.92
C CYS A 232 -7.64 7.92 -8.16
N ARG A 233 -7.69 9.19 -7.74
CA ARG A 233 -8.84 10.08 -8.00
C ARG A 233 -9.12 10.22 -9.49
N ARG A 234 -8.11 10.52 -10.29
CA ARG A 234 -8.27 10.75 -11.73
C ARG A 234 -8.70 9.49 -12.46
N ILE A 235 -8.10 8.34 -12.14
CA ILE A 235 -8.46 7.06 -12.74
C ILE A 235 -9.89 6.64 -12.35
N PHE A 236 -10.28 6.75 -11.07
CA PHE A 236 -11.64 6.39 -10.62
C PHE A 236 -12.72 7.41 -11.00
N ASN A 237 -12.39 8.66 -11.31
CA ASN A 237 -13.38 9.59 -11.88
C ASN A 237 -13.94 9.07 -13.23
N TYR A 238 -13.19 8.21 -13.91
CA TYR A 238 -13.60 7.52 -15.13
C TYR A 238 -13.81 6.02 -14.90
N ARG A 239 -14.26 5.60 -13.70
CA ARG A 239 -14.38 4.18 -13.32
C ARG A 239 -15.13 3.31 -14.33
N GLN A 240 -16.17 3.84 -14.96
CA GLN A 240 -17.02 3.16 -15.95
C GLN A 240 -16.47 3.27 -17.39
N LYS A 241 -15.23 3.74 -17.56
CA LYS A 241 -14.56 3.90 -18.84
C LYS A 241 -13.22 3.16 -18.78
N TYR A 242 -12.64 2.97 -19.96
CA TYR A 242 -11.31 2.43 -20.09
C TYR A 242 -10.27 3.30 -19.39
N VAL A 243 -9.29 2.66 -18.76
CA VAL A 243 -8.28 3.27 -17.90
C VAL A 243 -7.51 4.36 -18.64
N ILE A 244 -7.30 4.21 -19.95
CA ILE A 244 -6.65 5.23 -20.79
C ILE A 244 -7.29 6.61 -20.64
N LYS A 245 -8.61 6.70 -20.48
CA LYS A 245 -9.30 7.97 -20.28
C LYS A 245 -8.94 8.60 -18.93
N GLY A 246 -8.87 7.77 -17.90
CA GLY A 246 -8.41 8.17 -16.57
C GLY A 246 -6.96 8.63 -16.56
N VAL A 247 -6.06 7.86 -17.17
CA VAL A 247 -4.63 8.19 -17.26
C VAL A 247 -4.39 9.46 -18.07
N ARG A 248 -5.07 9.65 -19.21
CA ARG A 248 -4.95 10.89 -20.01
C ARG A 248 -5.29 12.15 -19.22
N SER A 249 -6.22 12.05 -18.27
CA SER A 249 -6.60 13.18 -17.40
C SER A 249 -5.52 13.58 -16.38
N LEU A 250 -4.42 12.83 -16.27
CA LEU A 250 -3.25 13.20 -15.44
C LEU A 250 -2.36 14.27 -16.09
N TYR A 251 -2.54 14.51 -17.39
CA TYR A 251 -1.64 15.31 -18.21
C TYR A 251 -2.38 16.44 -18.94
N PRO A 252 -1.68 17.54 -19.27
CA PRO A 252 -2.18 18.54 -20.21
C PRO A 252 -2.52 17.91 -21.57
N LYS A 253 -3.48 18.51 -22.29
CA LYS A 253 -4.00 17.99 -23.58
C LYS A 253 -2.89 17.64 -24.59
N GLU A 254 -1.87 18.49 -24.67
CA GLU A 254 -0.74 18.37 -25.60
C GLU A 254 0.13 17.12 -25.33
N LEU A 255 0.31 16.76 -24.06
CA LEU A 255 1.15 15.63 -23.64
C LEU A 255 0.35 14.35 -23.38
N ALA A 256 -0.98 14.48 -23.20
CA ALA A 256 -1.83 13.41 -22.68
C ALA A 256 -1.78 12.13 -23.51
N LYS A 257 -1.81 12.22 -24.84
CA LYS A 257 -1.78 11.02 -25.70
C LYS A 257 -0.47 10.26 -25.52
N ASN A 258 0.66 10.93 -25.74
CA ASN A 258 1.98 10.30 -25.72
C ASN A 258 2.37 9.78 -24.34
N LEU A 259 2.16 10.57 -23.27
CA LEU A 259 2.56 10.17 -21.92
C LEU A 259 1.63 9.13 -21.30
N ALA A 260 0.33 9.14 -21.63
CA ALA A 260 -0.58 8.09 -21.16
C ALA A 260 -0.30 6.75 -21.85
N ASP A 261 -0.05 6.76 -23.16
CA ASP A 261 0.27 5.55 -23.92
C ASP A 261 1.65 4.98 -23.47
N ASP A 262 2.65 5.84 -23.24
CA ASP A 262 3.94 5.43 -22.66
C ASP A 262 3.77 4.82 -21.27
N LEU A 263 3.01 5.49 -20.39
CA LEU A 263 2.78 5.02 -19.03
C LEU A 263 2.17 3.62 -19.01
N LEU A 264 1.06 3.41 -19.73
CA LEU A 264 0.38 2.11 -19.76
C LEU A 264 1.23 1.02 -20.39
N LYS A 265 1.98 1.34 -21.46
CA LYS A 265 2.90 0.40 -22.10
C LYS A 265 4.02 -0.03 -21.15
N ARG A 266 4.60 0.89 -20.39
CA ARG A 266 5.65 0.61 -19.40
C ARG A 266 5.13 -0.20 -18.22
N CYS A 267 3.90 0.05 -17.79
CA CYS A 267 3.22 -0.71 -16.73
C CYS A 267 2.62 -2.04 -17.22
N ARG A 268 2.64 -2.32 -18.54
CA ARG A 268 2.02 -3.51 -19.16
C ARG A 268 0.52 -3.64 -18.86
N ILE A 269 -0.17 -2.50 -18.82
CA ILE A 269 -1.61 -2.44 -18.59
C ILE A 269 -2.30 -2.25 -19.93
N ASP A 270 -3.30 -3.09 -20.22
CA ASP A 270 -4.13 -2.92 -21.41
C ASP A 270 -4.93 -1.61 -21.28
N PRO A 271 -4.81 -0.68 -22.24
CA PRO A 271 -5.55 0.58 -22.26
C PRO A 271 -7.07 0.43 -22.14
N THR A 272 -7.63 -0.71 -22.53
CA THR A 272 -9.06 -1.02 -22.47
C THR A 272 -9.52 -1.60 -21.13
N THR A 273 -8.59 -1.88 -20.21
CA THR A 273 -8.92 -2.31 -18.84
C THR A 273 -9.73 -1.23 -18.12
N THR A 274 -10.65 -1.60 -17.24
CA THR A 274 -11.36 -0.62 -16.39
C THR A 274 -10.64 -0.40 -15.06
N ALA A 275 -10.89 0.74 -14.40
CA ALA A 275 -10.24 1.08 -13.14
C ALA A 275 -10.46 0.04 -12.02
N ILE A 276 -11.59 -0.68 -12.04
CA ILE A 276 -11.93 -1.67 -11.00
C ILE A 276 -11.13 -2.96 -11.11
N CYS A 277 -10.66 -3.30 -12.31
CA CYS A 277 -9.84 -4.48 -12.57
C CYS A 277 -8.36 -4.23 -12.24
N LEU A 278 -7.97 -3.02 -11.83
CA LEU A 278 -6.58 -2.71 -11.50
C LEU A 278 -6.23 -3.09 -10.06
N GLY A 279 -5.16 -3.88 -9.93
CA GLY A 279 -4.54 -4.29 -8.67
C GLY A 279 -3.65 -3.21 -8.05
N VAL A 280 -3.24 -3.44 -6.80
CA VAL A 280 -2.37 -2.51 -6.08
C VAL A 280 -1.00 -2.42 -6.73
N GLU A 281 -0.44 -3.52 -7.26
CA GLU A 281 0.85 -3.50 -7.95
C GLU A 281 0.79 -2.66 -9.23
N GLN A 282 -0.32 -2.74 -9.97
CA GLN A 282 -0.53 -1.94 -11.17
C GLN A 282 -0.64 -0.45 -10.84
N PHE A 283 -1.32 -0.09 -9.76
CA PHE A 283 -1.33 1.30 -9.29
C PHE A 283 0.06 1.78 -8.85
N ALA A 284 0.84 0.93 -8.17
CA ALA A 284 2.22 1.25 -7.81
C ALA A 284 3.10 1.50 -9.05
N ASP A 285 2.97 0.66 -10.09
CA ASP A 285 3.66 0.84 -11.36
C ASP A 285 3.24 2.15 -12.07
N ILE A 286 1.93 2.45 -12.10
CA ILE A 286 1.39 3.70 -12.65
C ILE A 286 1.99 4.90 -11.92
N CYS A 287 1.99 4.89 -10.58
CA CYS A 287 2.51 5.98 -9.77
C CYS A 287 4.01 6.19 -10.00
N TYR A 288 4.79 5.12 -10.08
CA TYR A 288 6.23 5.18 -10.36
C TYR A 288 6.53 5.79 -11.74
N VAL A 289 5.86 5.32 -12.79
CA VAL A 289 6.05 5.87 -14.15
C VAL A 289 5.55 7.32 -14.24
N TYR A 290 4.44 7.64 -13.57
CA TYR A 290 3.93 9.00 -13.47
C TYR A 290 4.92 9.94 -12.77
N GLU A 291 5.55 9.49 -11.68
CA GLU A 291 6.57 10.24 -10.96
C GLU A 291 7.79 10.55 -11.85
N GLU A 292 8.25 9.60 -12.66
CA GLU A 292 9.29 9.84 -13.67
C GLU A 292 8.85 10.87 -14.71
N HIS A 293 7.58 10.83 -15.15
CA HIS A 293 7.03 11.85 -16.05
C HIS A 293 6.99 13.22 -15.41
N CYS A 294 6.60 13.33 -14.14
CA CYS A 294 6.61 14.59 -13.39
C CYS A 294 8.03 15.17 -13.25
N ARG A 295 9.05 14.31 -13.11
CA ARG A 295 10.46 14.76 -13.08
C ARG A 295 10.95 15.22 -14.45
N LYS A 296 10.52 14.55 -15.52
CA LYS A 296 10.90 14.90 -16.90
C LYS A 296 10.18 16.15 -17.40
N TYR A 297 8.94 16.35 -16.95
CA TYR A 297 8.08 17.48 -17.29
C TYR A 297 7.60 18.17 -16.00
N PRO A 298 8.42 19.06 -15.40
CA PRO A 298 8.03 19.81 -14.22
C PRO A 298 6.69 20.54 -14.44
N GLY A 299 5.86 20.60 -13.41
CA GLY A 299 4.50 21.17 -13.49
C GLY A 299 3.41 20.14 -13.77
N VAL A 300 3.72 18.97 -14.36
CA VAL A 300 2.73 17.89 -14.56
C VAL A 300 2.17 17.42 -13.20
N PHE A 301 2.98 17.44 -12.15
CA PHE A 301 2.56 17.10 -10.81
C PHE A 301 1.47 18.03 -10.26
N LEU A 302 1.52 19.32 -10.59
CA LEU A 302 0.56 20.33 -10.15
C LEU A 302 -0.61 20.53 -11.13
N TYR A 303 -0.54 19.97 -12.33
CA TYR A 303 -1.61 20.07 -13.32
C TYR A 303 -2.93 19.47 -12.79
N GLU A 304 -4.02 20.23 -12.86
CA GLU A 304 -5.35 19.76 -12.50
C GLU A 304 -6.28 19.83 -13.73
N HIS A 305 -6.78 18.68 -14.18
CA HIS A 305 -7.66 18.61 -15.37
C HIS A 305 -8.95 19.44 -15.27
N SER A 306 -9.39 19.73 -14.04
CA SER A 306 -10.54 20.60 -13.74
C SER A 306 -10.21 22.10 -13.85
N ASN A 307 -8.93 22.48 -13.84
CA ASN A 307 -8.47 23.86 -13.98
C ASN A 307 -7.38 23.92 -15.06
N GLN A 308 -7.79 24.09 -16.31
CA GLN A 308 -6.90 24.11 -17.48
C GLN A 308 -6.34 25.50 -17.78
N ASN A 309 -6.55 26.49 -16.90
CA ASN A 309 -6.18 27.88 -17.16
C ASN A 309 -4.68 28.16 -16.94
N ARG A 310 -3.97 27.27 -16.25
CA ARG A 310 -2.53 27.41 -15.99
C ARG A 310 -1.71 26.64 -17.00
N THR A 311 -0.72 27.30 -17.58
CA THR A 311 0.23 26.65 -18.50
C THR A 311 1.18 25.74 -17.73
N LEU A 312 1.76 24.74 -18.42
CA LEU A 312 2.75 23.85 -17.81
C LEU A 312 3.98 24.63 -17.35
N GLU A 313 4.37 25.69 -18.07
CA GLU A 313 5.50 26.55 -17.72
C GLU A 313 5.27 27.34 -16.42
N GLU A 314 4.07 27.88 -16.21
CA GLU A 314 3.69 28.52 -14.93
C GLU A 314 3.77 27.53 -13.78
N LEU A 315 3.22 26.32 -13.96
CA LEU A 315 3.23 25.28 -12.95
C LEU A 315 4.65 24.77 -12.65
N ALA A 316 5.53 24.74 -13.66
CA ALA A 316 6.92 24.33 -13.53
C ALA A 316 7.76 25.29 -12.65
N ARG A 317 7.37 26.57 -12.56
CA ARG A 317 8.08 27.59 -11.76
C ARG A 317 7.75 27.53 -10.27
N LEU A 318 6.69 26.81 -9.88
CA LEU A 318 6.29 26.69 -8.48
C LEU A 318 7.27 25.78 -7.69
N PRO A 319 7.53 26.07 -6.40
CA PRO A 319 8.52 25.32 -5.61
C PRO A 319 8.17 23.82 -5.44
N ASN A 320 6.88 23.47 -5.55
CA ASN A 320 6.36 22.11 -5.47
C ASN A 320 6.02 21.52 -6.85
N ALA A 321 6.65 21.99 -7.93
CA ALA A 321 6.40 21.52 -9.30
C ALA A 321 6.72 20.03 -9.55
N ILE A 322 7.51 19.42 -8.67
CA ILE A 322 7.96 18.01 -8.72
C ILE A 322 7.41 17.29 -7.48
N PRO A 323 7.02 16.00 -7.59
CA PRO A 323 6.60 15.22 -6.42
C PRO A 323 7.68 15.17 -5.34
N PRO A 324 7.30 15.20 -4.05
CA PRO A 324 8.25 14.98 -2.96
C PRO A 324 8.88 13.59 -3.06
N PRO A 325 10.12 13.40 -2.58
CA PRO A 325 10.75 12.08 -2.54
C PRO A 325 9.96 11.13 -1.63
N ASN A 326 9.96 9.84 -1.95
CA ASN A 326 9.42 8.83 -1.05
C ASN A 326 10.29 8.79 0.22
N PRO A 327 9.74 9.04 1.42
CA PRO A 327 10.53 9.01 2.66
C PRO A 327 11.06 7.61 3.00
N PHE A 328 10.50 6.55 2.38
CA PHE A 328 10.95 5.16 2.56
C PHE A 328 11.80 4.64 1.41
N ASP A 329 12.21 5.48 0.46
CA ASP A 329 13.28 5.10 -0.45
C ASP A 329 14.58 5.05 0.37
N LYS A 330 14.77 3.97 1.14
CA LYS A 330 16.11 3.50 1.49
C LYS A 330 16.84 3.40 0.15
N GLU A 331 18.00 4.06 0.03
CA GLU A 331 18.80 4.05 -1.21
C GLU A 331 18.73 2.66 -1.84
N PHE A 332 18.05 2.61 -2.98
CA PHE A 332 17.69 1.36 -3.63
C PHE A 332 18.98 0.53 -3.80
N PRO A 333 19.09 -0.72 -3.28
CA PRO A 333 20.33 -1.52 -3.30
C PRO A 333 20.84 -1.93 -4.69
N SER A 334 20.38 -1.24 -5.73
CA SER A 334 20.99 -1.26 -7.05
C SER A 334 22.51 -1.13 -6.97
N GLU A 335 23.05 -0.30 -6.05
CA GLU A 335 24.49 -0.21 -5.83
C GLU A 335 25.10 -1.50 -5.29
N GLY A 336 24.43 -2.19 -4.36
CA GLY A 336 24.89 -3.47 -3.83
C GLY A 336 24.96 -4.57 -4.90
N ILE A 337 24.00 -4.60 -5.82
CA ILE A 337 24.02 -5.57 -6.95
C ILE A 337 25.02 -5.14 -8.02
N VAL A 338 25.14 -3.83 -8.29
CA VAL A 338 26.09 -3.29 -9.28
C VAL A 338 27.54 -3.41 -8.79
N SER A 339 27.78 -3.29 -7.48
CA SER A 339 29.12 -3.41 -6.87
C SER A 339 29.68 -4.84 -7.02
N MET A 340 28.81 -5.86 -7.06
CA MET A 340 29.17 -7.27 -7.32
C MET A 340 29.86 -7.49 -8.68
N ARG A 341 29.68 -6.59 -9.66
CA ARG A 341 30.34 -6.71 -10.97
C ARG A 341 31.86 -6.73 -10.85
N LYS A 342 32.44 -6.01 -9.88
CA LYS A 342 33.89 -5.98 -9.65
C LYS A 342 34.42 -7.33 -9.10
N PRO A 343 33.87 -7.89 -8.01
CA PRO A 343 34.19 -9.25 -7.56
C PRO A 343 33.98 -10.32 -8.64
N VAL A 344 32.86 -10.28 -9.38
CA VAL A 344 32.59 -11.24 -10.47
C VAL A 344 33.65 -11.17 -11.56
N GLU A 345 34.13 -9.97 -11.90
CA GLU A 345 35.21 -9.81 -12.85
C GLU A 345 36.54 -10.40 -12.35
N LYS A 346 36.88 -10.18 -11.07
CA LYS A 346 38.05 -10.80 -10.44
C LYS A 346 37.94 -12.34 -10.44
N ALA A 347 36.77 -12.87 -10.12
CA ALA A 347 36.47 -14.31 -10.16
C ALA A 347 36.62 -14.87 -11.58
N ARG A 348 36.15 -14.13 -12.60
CA ARG A 348 36.26 -14.50 -14.02
C ARG A 348 37.71 -14.61 -14.46
N VAL A 349 38.53 -13.61 -14.15
CA VAL A 349 39.96 -13.62 -14.47
C VAL A 349 40.67 -14.77 -13.76
N TRP A 350 40.37 -15.00 -12.48
CA TRP A 350 40.93 -16.10 -11.71
C TRP A 350 40.58 -17.47 -12.31
N LEU A 351 39.30 -17.70 -12.65
CA LEU A 351 38.84 -18.97 -13.22
C LEU A 351 39.46 -19.21 -14.60
N CYS A 352 39.50 -18.19 -15.47
CA CYS A 352 40.17 -18.28 -16.76
C CYS A 352 41.65 -18.66 -16.61
N ARG A 353 42.39 -18.00 -15.71
CA ARG A 353 43.82 -18.32 -15.45
C ARG A 353 43.99 -19.74 -14.96
N ARG A 354 43.15 -20.20 -14.03
CA ARG A 354 43.16 -21.57 -13.51
C ARG A 354 42.90 -22.61 -14.62
N LEU A 355 41.89 -22.38 -15.45
CA LEU A 355 41.54 -23.28 -16.55
C LEU A 355 42.64 -23.32 -17.62
N ILE A 356 43.26 -22.18 -17.95
CA ILE A 356 44.40 -22.13 -18.89
C ILE A 356 45.58 -22.94 -18.36
N ARG A 357 45.90 -22.86 -17.06
CA ARG A 357 46.95 -23.70 -16.44
C ARG A 357 46.62 -25.19 -16.53
N GLN A 358 45.38 -25.57 -16.23
CA GLN A 358 44.94 -26.97 -16.34
C GLN A 358 45.01 -27.48 -17.78
N LYS A 359 44.60 -26.67 -18.77
CA LYS A 359 44.75 -26.99 -20.19
C LYS A 359 46.21 -27.33 -20.52
N LYS A 360 47.15 -26.45 -20.16
CA LYS A 360 48.59 -26.66 -20.42
C LYS A 360 49.14 -27.93 -19.77
N LEU A 361 48.70 -28.26 -18.55
CA LEU A 361 49.12 -29.49 -17.85
C LEU A 361 48.62 -30.76 -18.55
N PHE A 362 47.36 -30.78 -18.99
CA PHE A 362 46.80 -31.96 -19.65
C PHE A 362 47.26 -32.13 -21.10
N GLN A 363 47.59 -31.04 -21.79
CA GLN A 363 48.14 -31.08 -23.16
C GLN A 363 49.49 -31.77 -23.27
N LYS A 364 50.27 -31.85 -22.19
CA LYS A 364 51.57 -32.55 -22.18
C LYS A 364 51.46 -34.09 -22.22
N SER A 365 50.26 -34.66 -22.12
CA SER A 365 50.08 -36.11 -21.94
C SER A 365 49.26 -36.69 -23.09
N GLN A 366 49.69 -37.84 -23.62
CA GLN A 366 49.04 -38.51 -24.76
C GLN A 366 47.81 -39.37 -24.40
N VAL A 367 47.27 -39.27 -23.17
CA VAL A 367 46.14 -40.10 -22.73
C VAL A 367 44.81 -39.54 -23.26
N GLU A 368 44.00 -40.37 -23.94
CA GLU A 368 42.69 -39.97 -24.51
C GLU A 368 41.72 -39.38 -23.46
N LYS A 369 41.69 -39.92 -22.23
CA LYS A 369 40.88 -39.33 -21.14
C LYS A 369 41.28 -37.87 -20.84
N LYS A 370 42.57 -37.52 -21.02
CA LYS A 370 43.07 -36.16 -20.82
C LYS A 370 42.75 -35.25 -22.02
N THR A 371 42.72 -35.77 -23.25
CA THR A 371 42.30 -34.96 -24.42
C THR A 371 40.85 -34.52 -24.32
N ARG A 372 39.91 -35.42 -23.98
CA ARG A 372 38.49 -35.06 -23.73
C ARG A 372 38.34 -34.02 -22.61
N LYS A 373 39.21 -34.08 -21.58
CA LYS A 373 39.24 -33.11 -20.48
C LYS A 373 39.75 -31.75 -20.95
N VAL A 374 40.73 -31.72 -21.86
CA VAL A 374 41.22 -30.49 -22.50
C VAL A 374 40.10 -29.82 -23.30
N ASP A 375 39.34 -30.56 -24.12
CA ASP A 375 38.22 -30.00 -24.90
C ASP A 375 37.14 -29.41 -24.00
N ARG A 376 36.81 -30.12 -22.92
CA ARG A 376 35.89 -29.63 -21.88
C ARG A 376 36.41 -28.32 -21.27
N ILE A 377 37.69 -28.22 -20.94
CA ILE A 377 38.29 -26.99 -20.39
C ILE A 377 38.24 -25.85 -21.41
N ILE A 378 38.52 -26.12 -22.70
CA ILE A 378 38.45 -25.13 -23.77
C ILE A 378 37.03 -24.56 -23.89
N SER A 379 36.02 -25.43 -23.87
CA SER A 379 34.61 -25.01 -23.91
C SER A 379 34.23 -24.12 -22.72
N GLU A 380 34.73 -24.44 -21.52
CA GLU A 380 34.50 -23.64 -20.31
C GLU A 380 35.19 -22.27 -20.38
N ILE A 381 36.41 -22.19 -20.93
CA ILE A 381 37.12 -20.91 -21.11
C ILE A 381 36.37 -19.99 -22.07
N ASP A 382 35.94 -20.50 -23.23
CA ASP A 382 35.18 -19.69 -24.20
C ASP A 382 33.88 -19.17 -23.57
N ARG A 383 33.17 -20.03 -22.84
CA ARG A 383 31.93 -19.62 -22.18
C ARG A 383 32.15 -18.66 -21.01
N CYS A 384 33.22 -18.84 -20.25
CA CYS A 384 33.61 -17.94 -19.17
C CYS A 384 33.90 -16.51 -19.67
N LYS A 385 34.36 -16.34 -20.91
CA LYS A 385 34.52 -15.01 -21.52
C LYS A 385 33.18 -14.35 -21.88
N LYS A 386 32.18 -15.14 -22.28
CA LYS A 386 30.88 -14.68 -22.79
C LYS A 386 29.79 -14.50 -21.72
N VAL A 387 29.98 -15.01 -20.51
CA VAL A 387 28.97 -14.94 -19.44
C VAL A 387 28.72 -13.49 -18.97
N CYS A 388 27.45 -13.14 -18.77
CA CYS A 388 27.07 -11.81 -18.28
C CYS A 388 27.33 -11.67 -16.78
N ARG A 389 28.01 -10.60 -16.37
CA ARG A 389 28.33 -10.31 -14.95
C ARG A 389 27.09 -10.25 -14.07
N ASP A 390 26.00 -9.72 -14.60
CA ASP A 390 24.75 -9.58 -13.86
C ASP A 390 24.06 -10.92 -13.63
N ASP A 391 24.19 -11.88 -14.56
CA ASP A 391 23.61 -13.22 -14.38
C ASP A 391 24.35 -14.01 -13.29
N VAL A 392 25.68 -13.84 -13.20
CA VAL A 392 26.49 -14.41 -12.11
C VAL A 392 26.08 -13.77 -10.77
N SER A 393 25.94 -12.45 -10.72
CA SER A 393 25.56 -11.71 -9.51
C SER A 393 24.15 -12.12 -9.03
N LYS A 394 23.19 -12.20 -9.96
CA LYS A 394 21.82 -12.68 -9.72
C LYS A 394 21.81 -14.07 -9.12
N PHE A 395 22.52 -15.00 -9.75
CA PHE A 395 22.58 -16.38 -9.29
C PHE A 395 23.26 -16.48 -7.93
N ALA A 396 24.36 -15.77 -7.71
CA ALA A 396 25.11 -15.80 -6.45
C ALA A 396 24.29 -15.29 -5.25
N LEU A 397 23.49 -14.23 -5.42
CA LEU A 397 22.66 -13.68 -4.34
C LEU A 397 21.53 -14.63 -3.93
N ILE A 398 20.87 -15.26 -4.90
CA ILE A 398 19.73 -16.16 -4.66
C ILE A 398 20.19 -17.54 -4.20
N ASN A 399 21.36 -18.00 -4.65
CA ASN A 399 21.82 -19.36 -4.39
C ASN A 399 22.18 -19.58 -2.90
N LEU A 400 21.65 -20.67 -2.35
CA LEU A 400 21.94 -21.16 -1.00
C LEU A 400 22.77 -22.45 -1.01
N LYS A 401 23.01 -23.06 -2.17
CA LYS A 401 23.68 -24.36 -2.30
C LYS A 401 25.19 -24.22 -2.45
N THR A 402 25.93 -25.23 -1.99
CA THR A 402 27.37 -25.31 -2.21
C THR A 402 27.70 -25.68 -3.66
N LEU A 403 28.94 -25.43 -4.10
CA LEU A 403 29.39 -25.79 -5.45
C LEU A 403 29.26 -27.30 -5.71
N ASN A 404 29.55 -28.12 -4.71
CA ASN A 404 29.46 -29.57 -4.82
C ASN A 404 28.02 -30.01 -5.07
N ASP A 405 27.05 -29.42 -4.36
CA ASP A 405 25.64 -29.75 -4.54
C ASP A 405 25.10 -29.31 -5.90
N LEU A 406 25.58 -28.19 -6.43
CA LEU A 406 25.23 -27.74 -7.77
C LEU A 406 25.81 -28.65 -8.86
N LEU A 407 26.97 -29.26 -8.63
CA LEU A 407 27.66 -30.13 -9.59
C LEU A 407 27.23 -31.61 -9.54
N LYS A 408 26.44 -32.03 -8.54
CA LYS A 408 25.91 -33.41 -8.42
C LYS A 408 24.92 -33.80 -9.54
N LYS A 409 24.35 -32.84 -10.27
CA LYS A 409 23.37 -33.12 -11.33
C LYS A 409 24.00 -33.94 -12.48
N THR A 410 23.30 -34.97 -12.95
CA THR A 410 23.80 -35.96 -13.94
C THR A 410 24.13 -35.36 -15.31
N LYS A 411 23.40 -34.33 -15.76
CA LYS A 411 23.65 -33.62 -17.02
C LYS A 411 23.69 -32.11 -16.76
N ILE A 412 24.88 -31.51 -16.82
CA ILE A 412 25.09 -30.07 -16.61
C ILE A 412 25.72 -29.46 -17.86
N SER A 413 25.06 -28.42 -18.39
CA SER A 413 25.55 -27.66 -19.53
C SER A 413 26.87 -26.94 -19.22
N VAL A 414 27.63 -26.58 -20.24
CA VAL A 414 28.87 -25.79 -20.06
C VAL A 414 28.55 -24.45 -19.39
N ASP A 415 27.44 -23.83 -19.78
CA ASP A 415 26.93 -22.56 -19.27
C ASP A 415 26.68 -22.57 -17.76
N GLU A 416 25.90 -23.55 -17.30
CA GLU A 416 25.58 -23.72 -15.88
C GLU A 416 26.84 -23.98 -15.07
N ARG A 417 27.75 -24.80 -15.59
CA ARG A 417 28.99 -25.14 -14.88
C ARG A 417 29.88 -23.92 -14.68
N VAL A 418 30.01 -23.07 -15.70
CA VAL A 418 30.73 -21.80 -15.59
C VAL A 418 30.03 -20.86 -14.61
N LEU A 419 28.71 -20.73 -14.70
CA LEU A 419 27.92 -19.92 -13.79
C LEU A 419 28.11 -20.34 -12.33
N TYR A 420 28.03 -21.63 -12.04
CA TYR A 420 28.18 -22.18 -10.68
C TYR A 420 29.61 -21.96 -10.15
N LYS A 421 30.63 -22.21 -10.98
CA LYS A 421 32.03 -21.99 -10.60
C LYS A 421 32.33 -20.52 -10.30
N LEU A 422 31.76 -19.58 -11.06
CA LEU A 422 31.94 -18.15 -10.82
C LEU A 422 31.18 -17.68 -9.59
N ALA A 423 29.93 -18.10 -9.43
CA ALA A 423 29.09 -17.68 -8.30
C ALA A 423 29.59 -18.23 -6.96
N CYS A 424 30.16 -19.43 -6.94
CA CYS A 424 30.74 -20.04 -5.74
C CYS A 424 32.23 -19.71 -5.55
N GLN A 425 32.79 -18.78 -6.32
CA GLN A 425 34.17 -18.34 -6.12
C GLN A 425 34.26 -17.44 -4.88
N GLU A 426 35.35 -17.56 -4.13
CA GLU A 426 35.51 -16.95 -2.81
C GLU A 426 35.29 -15.43 -2.77
N THR A 427 35.76 -14.68 -3.77
CA THR A 427 35.57 -13.23 -3.83
C THR A 427 34.10 -12.84 -4.03
N VAL A 428 33.35 -13.63 -4.78
CA VAL A 428 31.90 -13.43 -4.96
C VAL A 428 31.16 -13.78 -3.67
N LEU A 429 31.50 -14.92 -3.04
CA LEU A 429 30.88 -15.33 -1.78
C LEU A 429 31.12 -14.34 -0.65
N LYS A 430 32.31 -13.72 -0.56
CA LYS A 430 32.60 -12.66 0.41
C LYS A 430 31.65 -11.46 0.23
N SER A 431 31.51 -10.98 -1.00
CA SER A 431 30.61 -9.86 -1.29
C SER A 431 29.11 -10.23 -1.14
N VAL A 432 28.73 -11.49 -1.38
CA VAL A 432 27.37 -11.97 -1.06
C VAL A 432 27.13 -11.96 0.47
N LYS A 433 28.10 -12.38 1.28
CA LYS A 433 27.99 -12.33 2.75
C LYS A 433 27.85 -10.88 3.24
N GLU A 434 28.69 -9.98 2.76
CA GLU A 434 28.62 -8.53 3.06
C GLU A 434 27.25 -7.95 2.68
N PHE A 435 26.72 -8.33 1.50
CA PHE A 435 25.38 -7.93 1.06
C PHE A 435 24.30 -8.45 2.02
N ARG A 436 24.35 -9.73 2.43
CA ARG A 436 23.33 -10.32 3.33
C ARG A 436 23.39 -9.76 4.75
N ILE A 437 24.57 -9.36 5.24
CA ILE A 437 24.70 -8.64 6.52
C ILE A 437 24.07 -7.26 6.42
N LYS A 438 24.33 -6.54 5.32
CA LYS A 438 23.75 -5.21 5.08
C LYS A 438 22.23 -5.26 4.85
N TYR A 439 21.71 -6.36 4.29
CA TYR A 439 20.30 -6.55 3.96
C TYR A 439 19.76 -7.86 4.57
N PRO A 440 19.26 -7.83 5.82
CA PRO A 440 18.76 -9.03 6.50
C PRO A 440 17.61 -9.73 5.75
N ASN A 441 16.72 -8.97 5.11
CA ASN A 441 15.55 -9.45 4.37
C ASN A 441 15.82 -9.72 2.88
N TRP A 442 17.07 -9.99 2.52
CA TRP A 442 17.50 -10.18 1.13
C TRP A 442 16.70 -11.25 0.37
N GLN A 443 16.14 -12.25 1.04
CA GLN A 443 15.38 -13.33 0.39
C GLN A 443 14.14 -12.78 -0.34
N HIS A 444 13.46 -11.79 0.24
CA HIS A 444 12.28 -11.15 -0.33
C HIS A 444 12.67 -10.00 -1.27
N GLU A 445 13.70 -9.25 -0.91
CA GLU A 445 14.10 -8.05 -1.65
C GLU A 445 14.83 -8.37 -2.96
N VAL A 446 15.76 -9.34 -2.98
CA VAL A 446 16.62 -9.59 -4.15
C VAL A 446 15.80 -9.89 -5.41
N SER A 447 14.76 -10.70 -5.32
CA SER A 447 13.89 -11.00 -6.47
C SER A 447 13.25 -9.74 -7.06
N PHE A 448 12.71 -8.88 -6.20
CA PHE A 448 12.10 -7.61 -6.59
C PHE A 448 13.14 -6.63 -7.17
N LEU A 449 14.32 -6.53 -6.53
CA LEU A 449 15.44 -5.70 -6.99
C LEU A 449 15.93 -6.10 -8.38
N LEU A 450 16.07 -7.41 -8.63
CA LEU A 450 16.51 -7.93 -9.92
C LEU A 450 15.50 -7.69 -11.04
N GLN A 451 14.20 -7.76 -10.73
CA GLN A 451 13.14 -7.39 -11.66
C GLN A 451 13.20 -5.90 -12.00
N ARG A 452 13.35 -5.02 -11.00
CA ARG A 452 13.46 -3.56 -11.18
C ARG A 452 14.70 -3.15 -11.97
N LEU A 453 15.88 -3.70 -11.65
CA LEU A 453 17.12 -3.44 -12.42
C LEU A 453 16.93 -3.83 -13.90
N GLY A 454 16.28 -4.96 -14.17
CA GLY A 454 15.95 -5.38 -15.53
C GLY A 454 15.11 -4.34 -16.29
N LEU A 455 14.11 -3.74 -15.64
CA LEU A 455 13.27 -2.68 -16.21
C LEU A 455 14.05 -1.38 -16.45
N GLN A 456 14.89 -0.95 -15.50
CA GLN A 456 15.73 0.24 -15.65
C GLN A 456 16.69 0.13 -16.83
N TYR A 457 17.34 -1.03 -17.01
CA TYR A 457 18.24 -1.24 -18.15
C TYR A 457 17.50 -1.43 -19.48
N LYS A 458 16.30 -2.00 -19.47
CA LYS A 458 15.44 -2.05 -20.67
C LYS A 458 15.04 -0.64 -21.09
N SER A 459 14.57 0.19 -20.16
CA SER A 459 14.27 1.61 -20.39
C SER A 459 15.48 2.38 -20.92
N LYS A 460 16.68 2.19 -20.34
CA LYS A 460 17.92 2.81 -20.87
C LYS A 460 18.30 2.29 -22.25
N LYS A 461 18.10 1.01 -22.56
CA LYS A 461 18.37 0.45 -23.88
C LYS A 461 17.38 0.99 -24.93
N ASP A 462 16.11 1.09 -24.56
CA ASP A 462 15.05 1.66 -25.39
C ASP A 462 15.29 3.18 -25.59
N ALA A 463 15.70 3.90 -24.55
CA ALA A 463 16.11 5.30 -24.63
C ALA A 463 17.36 5.47 -25.50
N LYS A 464 18.37 4.58 -25.37
CA LYS A 464 19.55 4.61 -26.24
C LYS A 464 19.20 4.30 -27.69
N LYS A 465 18.26 3.37 -27.93
CA LYS A 465 17.73 3.07 -29.27
C LYS A 465 16.96 4.27 -29.85
N TYR A 466 16.17 4.95 -29.03
CA TYR A 466 15.46 6.17 -29.41
C TYR A 466 16.43 7.32 -29.70
N VAL A 467 17.48 7.51 -28.90
CA VAL A 467 18.54 8.50 -29.16
C VAL A 467 19.32 8.16 -30.42
N LEU A 468 19.61 6.86 -30.66
CA LEU A 468 20.27 6.43 -31.90
C LEU A 468 19.39 6.76 -33.11
N GLN A 469 18.09 6.47 -33.04
CA GLN A 469 17.11 6.84 -34.06
C GLN A 469 17.02 8.37 -34.23
N GLN A 470 17.10 9.14 -33.14
CA GLN A 470 17.12 10.60 -33.23
C GLN A 470 18.40 11.13 -33.86
N ASN A 471 19.55 10.50 -33.60
CA ASN A 471 20.81 10.85 -34.23
C ASN A 471 20.82 10.47 -35.71
N GLU A 472 20.26 9.30 -36.08
CA GLU A 472 20.02 8.92 -37.47
C GLU A 472 19.08 9.94 -38.15
N THR A 473 18.00 10.38 -37.48
CA THR A 473 17.16 11.45 -38.03
C THR A 473 17.86 12.81 -38.06
N LYS A 474 18.77 13.12 -37.13
CA LYS A 474 19.59 14.33 -37.17
C LYS A 474 20.57 14.29 -38.34
N GLU A 475 21.23 13.16 -38.58
CA GLU A 475 22.10 12.97 -39.74
C GLU A 475 21.30 13.04 -41.04
N MET A 476 20.10 12.46 -41.10
CA MET A 476 19.18 12.59 -42.25
C MET A 476 18.70 14.04 -42.45
N VAL A 477 18.43 14.77 -41.37
CA VAL A 477 18.03 16.19 -41.43
C VAL A 477 19.22 17.07 -41.81
N GLU A 478 20.42 16.83 -41.30
CA GLU A 478 21.65 17.53 -41.66
C GLU A 478 22.04 17.28 -43.14
N THR A 479 21.91 16.06 -43.63
CA THR A 479 22.08 15.75 -45.06
C THR A 479 20.99 16.37 -45.93
N SER A 480 19.75 16.48 -45.43
CA SER A 480 18.67 17.16 -46.15
C SER A 480 18.84 18.69 -46.16
N ILE A 481 19.38 19.29 -45.10
CA ILE A 481 19.72 20.73 -45.03
C ILE A 481 20.85 21.07 -46.00
N GLY A 482 21.78 20.13 -46.23
CA GLY A 482 22.82 20.24 -47.26
C GLY A 482 22.27 20.41 -48.68
N LYS A 483 21.05 19.93 -48.95
CA LYS A 483 20.42 19.96 -50.28
C LYS A 483 19.50 21.16 -50.52
N ILE A 484 19.40 22.11 -49.59
CA ILE A 484 18.59 23.32 -49.78
C ILE A 484 19.38 24.32 -50.67
N PRO A 485 18.80 24.79 -51.80
CA PRO A 485 19.46 25.66 -52.78
C PRO A 485 20.00 26.97 -52.18
N GLU A 486 21.03 27.53 -52.81
CA GLU A 486 21.80 28.68 -52.31
C GLU A 486 21.01 29.99 -52.17
N SER A 487 19.79 30.08 -52.70
CA SER A 487 18.95 31.29 -52.70
C SER A 487 18.27 31.62 -51.36
N SER A 488 18.56 30.92 -50.26
CA SER A 488 17.99 31.21 -48.93
C SER A 488 19.02 31.16 -47.81
N GLN A 489 20.14 31.87 -47.99
CA GLN A 489 21.23 31.98 -47.02
C GLN A 489 20.75 32.41 -45.63
N ASP A 490 19.74 33.28 -45.55
CA ASP A 490 19.17 33.76 -44.28
C ASP A 490 18.53 32.64 -43.45
N LEU A 491 17.79 31.72 -44.10
CA LEU A 491 17.18 30.58 -43.41
C LEU A 491 18.23 29.59 -42.89
N LYS A 492 19.30 29.32 -43.66
CA LYS A 492 20.43 28.49 -43.17
C LYS A 492 21.11 29.13 -41.96
N MET A 493 21.25 30.47 -41.95
CA MET A 493 21.89 31.18 -40.85
C MET A 493 21.05 31.16 -39.56
N ILE A 494 19.75 31.46 -39.66
CA ILE A 494 18.81 31.43 -38.54
C ILE A 494 18.77 30.02 -37.93
N LEU A 495 18.62 28.99 -38.77
CA LEU A 495 18.57 27.59 -38.31
C LEU A 495 19.86 27.15 -37.61
N LYS A 496 21.04 27.50 -38.16
CA LYS A 496 22.34 27.25 -37.49
C LYS A 496 22.44 27.96 -36.14
N LYS A 497 21.91 29.18 -36.02
CA LYS A 497 21.94 29.98 -34.78
C LYS A 497 21.05 29.36 -33.70
N GLU A 498 19.86 28.88 -34.05
CA GLU A 498 18.95 28.15 -33.15
C GLU A 498 19.57 26.84 -32.65
N ILE A 499 20.19 26.05 -33.54
CA ILE A 499 20.89 24.80 -33.15
C ILE A 499 22.03 25.10 -32.17
N ARG A 500 22.84 26.12 -32.43
CA ARG A 500 23.93 26.54 -31.51
C ARG A 500 23.42 26.95 -30.13
N LYS A 501 22.28 27.65 -30.06
CA LYS A 501 21.65 28.03 -28.77
C LYS A 501 21.19 26.78 -28.00
N ALA A 502 20.60 25.80 -28.67
CA ALA A 502 20.13 24.57 -28.04
C ALA A 502 21.28 23.75 -27.43
N VAL A 503 22.38 23.57 -28.17
CA VAL A 503 23.57 22.85 -27.70
C VAL A 503 24.21 23.53 -26.49
N LYS A 504 24.37 24.87 -26.52
CA LYS A 504 24.87 25.63 -25.36
C LYS A 504 23.98 25.49 -24.12
N LYS A 505 22.66 25.34 -24.30
CA LYS A 505 21.71 25.17 -23.21
C LYS A 505 21.87 23.80 -22.52
N GLU A 506 22.10 22.73 -23.28
CA GLU A 506 22.41 21.40 -22.75
C GLU A 506 23.75 21.37 -21.98
N GLU A 507 24.83 21.93 -22.55
CA GLU A 507 26.13 21.96 -21.88
C GLU A 507 26.09 22.72 -20.54
N ASN A 508 25.35 23.84 -20.47
CA ASN A 508 25.16 24.58 -19.24
C ASN A 508 24.34 23.80 -18.20
N PHE A 509 23.39 22.98 -18.62
CA PHE A 509 22.60 22.11 -17.75
C PHE A 509 23.47 21.01 -17.14
N GLU A 510 24.37 20.41 -17.94
CA GLU A 510 25.32 19.40 -17.49
C GLU A 510 26.36 19.97 -16.51
N LYS A 511 26.83 21.20 -16.73
CA LYS A 511 27.69 21.95 -15.79
C LYS A 511 26.97 22.26 -14.47
N LYS A 512 25.68 22.64 -14.50
CA LYS A 512 24.86 22.84 -13.29
C LYS A 512 24.70 21.55 -12.49
N LYS A 513 24.47 20.41 -13.15
CA LYS A 513 24.41 19.09 -12.49
C LYS A 513 25.71 18.72 -11.80
N LYS A 514 26.88 19.03 -12.39
CA LYS A 514 28.17 18.82 -11.73
C LYS A 514 28.34 19.71 -10.50
N LYS A 515 28.07 21.02 -10.61
CA LYS A 515 28.14 21.95 -9.45
C LYS A 515 27.20 21.57 -8.30
N LEU A 516 26.03 20.99 -8.59
CA LEU A 516 25.07 20.56 -7.56
C LEU A 516 25.54 19.30 -6.81
N LYS A 517 26.33 18.44 -7.47
CA LYS A 517 26.97 17.26 -6.85
C LYS A 517 28.16 17.61 -5.97
N ASP A 518 28.85 18.72 -6.27
CA ASP A 518 30.01 19.15 -5.48
C ASP A 518 29.60 19.90 -4.21
N LYS A 519 28.43 20.55 -4.19
CA LYS A 519 27.89 21.27 -3.01
C LYS A 519 27.29 20.39 -1.92
N THR A 520 27.10 19.09 -2.17
CA THR A 520 26.50 18.15 -1.20
C THR A 520 27.54 17.39 -0.37
N LYS A 521 28.78 17.88 -0.32
CA LYS A 521 29.89 17.26 0.41
C LYS A 521 30.49 18.08 1.56
N SER A 522 29.88 19.18 1.94
CA SER A 522 30.23 19.92 3.15
C SER A 522 28.95 20.34 3.84
N ASP A 523 28.69 19.78 5.03
CA ASP A 523 28.35 20.54 6.24
C ASP A 523 27.81 19.54 7.29
N GLU A 524 28.66 19.31 8.29
CA GLU A 524 28.38 18.60 9.55
C GLU A 524 27.68 19.54 10.54
N SER A 525 26.86 18.95 11.41
CA SER A 525 26.44 19.35 12.77
C SER A 525 26.11 20.82 13.07
N ASP A 526 24.86 21.06 13.50
CA ASP A 526 24.59 21.67 14.82
C ASP A 526 23.11 21.45 15.24
N GLU A 527 22.94 20.88 16.43
CA GLU A 527 21.67 20.65 17.11
C GLU A 527 21.12 21.96 17.71
N ILE A 528 19.83 22.27 17.46
CA ILE A 528 19.11 23.32 18.19
C ILE A 528 17.95 22.69 18.95
N SER A 529 18.10 22.68 20.27
CA SER A 529 17.13 22.24 21.28
C SER A 529 15.94 23.19 21.39
N ILE A 530 14.71 22.64 21.36
CA ILE A 530 13.44 23.37 21.54
C ILE A 530 12.88 23.08 22.94
N PRO A 531 12.54 24.11 23.75
CA PRO A 531 12.08 23.92 25.13
C PRO A 531 10.61 23.49 25.24
N VAL A 532 10.35 22.54 26.14
CA VAL A 532 9.05 21.92 26.39
C VAL A 532 8.31 22.67 27.51
N LEU A 533 7.19 23.31 27.17
CA LEU A 533 6.24 23.89 28.13
C LEU A 533 5.40 22.79 28.78
N LYS A 534 5.43 22.68 30.11
CA LYS A 534 4.57 21.77 30.90
C LYS A 534 3.22 22.42 31.16
N LEU A 535 2.15 21.77 30.70
CA LEU A 535 0.77 22.15 30.98
C LEU A 535 0.25 21.46 32.26
N PRO A 536 -0.53 22.16 33.11
CA PRO A 536 -1.07 21.63 34.36
C PRO A 536 -2.24 20.64 34.16
N LYS A 537 -2.36 19.66 35.07
CA LYS A 537 -3.42 18.64 35.10
C LYS A 537 -4.77 19.26 35.49
N LEU A 538 -5.81 18.98 34.70
CA LEU A 538 -7.19 19.37 34.98
C LEU A 538 -7.86 18.34 35.90
N GLU A 539 -8.37 18.77 37.05
CA GLU A 539 -9.21 17.95 37.94
C GLU A 539 -10.71 18.26 37.73
N LEU A 540 -11.55 17.23 37.78
CA LEU A 540 -12.99 17.37 37.63
C LEU A 540 -13.62 17.97 38.91
N PRO A 541 -14.67 18.80 38.78
CA PRO A 541 -15.33 19.41 39.94
C PRO A 541 -15.98 18.35 40.85
N LYS A 542 -15.73 18.48 42.16
CA LYS A 542 -16.26 17.61 43.24
C LYS A 542 -17.76 17.24 43.12
N PRO A 543 -18.68 18.13 42.70
CA PRO A 543 -20.12 17.80 42.60
C PRO A 543 -20.44 16.67 41.60
N VAL A 544 -19.61 16.52 40.55
CA VAL A 544 -19.80 15.48 39.54
C VAL A 544 -19.42 14.10 40.09
N ILE A 545 -18.36 14.06 40.92
CA ILE A 545 -17.87 12.85 41.59
C ILE A 545 -18.91 12.36 42.61
N THR A 546 -19.42 13.25 43.47
CA THR A 546 -20.44 12.90 44.48
C THR A 546 -21.75 12.41 43.85
N LYS A 547 -22.20 13.01 42.74
CA LYS A 547 -23.41 12.56 42.03
C LYS A 547 -23.22 11.17 41.42
N GLY A 548 -22.04 10.86 40.88
CA GLY A 548 -21.69 9.53 40.40
C GLY A 548 -21.73 8.48 41.51
N GLN A 549 -21.11 8.75 42.65
CA GLN A 549 -21.08 7.85 43.81
C GLN A 549 -22.47 7.61 44.41
N ALA A 550 -23.33 8.63 44.48
CA ALA A 550 -24.70 8.49 44.98
C ALA A 550 -25.56 7.56 44.11
N ILE A 551 -25.42 7.65 42.77
CA ILE A 551 -26.13 6.78 41.82
C ILE A 551 -25.65 5.32 41.96
N ILE A 552 -24.34 5.08 42.12
CA ILE A 552 -23.80 3.73 42.38
C ILE A 552 -24.41 3.15 43.67
N LYS A 553 -24.50 3.96 44.73
CA LYS A 553 -25.05 3.52 46.02
C LYS A 553 -26.54 3.18 45.95
N GLN A 554 -27.33 3.95 45.21
CA GLN A 554 -28.75 3.63 44.96
C GLN A 554 -28.91 2.36 44.11
N LEU A 555 -28.15 2.22 43.02
CA LEU A 555 -28.26 1.08 42.12
C LEU A 555 -27.72 -0.23 42.71
N SER A 556 -26.78 -0.17 43.68
CA SER A 556 -26.34 -1.35 44.44
C SER A 556 -27.36 -1.84 45.46
N LEU A 557 -28.31 -1.00 45.89
CA LEU A 557 -29.35 -1.40 46.84
C LEU A 557 -30.54 -2.06 46.13
N ASP A 558 -30.85 -1.65 44.90
CA ASP A 558 -31.99 -2.18 44.13
C ASP A 558 -31.67 -3.45 43.32
N GLY A 559 -30.47 -4.03 43.51
CA GLY A 559 -29.99 -5.22 42.77
C GLY A 559 -30.59 -6.56 43.21
N ASN A 560 -31.46 -6.58 44.22
CA ASN A 560 -32.12 -7.79 44.72
C ASN A 560 -33.64 -7.59 44.74
N GLN A 561 -34.29 -7.63 43.58
CA GLN A 561 -35.69 -8.06 43.45
C GLN A 561 -35.99 -8.28 41.95
N ASP A 562 -35.98 -9.55 41.59
CA ASP A 562 -36.66 -10.06 40.41
C ASP A 562 -38.18 -10.03 40.65
N ASP A 563 -38.90 -9.89 39.54
CA ASP A 563 -40.32 -10.14 39.30
C ASP A 563 -41.39 -9.15 39.83
N ASP A 564 -42.16 -8.68 38.83
CA ASP A 564 -43.47 -8.03 38.87
C ASP A 564 -43.61 -6.67 39.57
N PHE A 565 -43.95 -5.63 38.81
CA PHE A 565 -45.25 -4.97 38.93
C PHE A 565 -45.44 -3.89 37.84
N ALA A 566 -46.55 -4.05 37.13
CA ALA A 566 -47.18 -3.00 36.35
C ALA A 566 -47.71 -1.87 37.27
N SER A 567 -47.79 -0.67 36.67
CA SER A 567 -48.64 0.47 37.06
C SER A 567 -48.51 1.01 38.48
N ILE A 568 -47.77 2.12 38.64
CA ILE A 568 -48.24 3.26 39.44
C ILE A 568 -47.97 4.56 38.66
N SER A 569 -49.08 5.21 38.36
CA SER A 569 -49.28 6.55 37.88
C SER A 569 -49.02 7.61 38.95
N ALA A 570 -48.57 8.78 38.48
CA ALA A 570 -48.94 10.15 38.86
C ALA A 570 -48.84 10.62 40.33
N SER A 571 -48.34 11.86 40.48
CA SER A 571 -48.10 12.64 41.71
C SER A 571 -46.96 12.08 42.57
N ASP A 572 -45.90 12.82 42.91
CA ASP A 572 -45.92 14.17 43.46
C ASP A 572 -44.50 14.83 43.41
N ARG A 573 -44.45 16.17 43.40
CA ARG A 573 -43.30 17.06 43.71
C ARG A 573 -42.25 17.38 42.63
N SER A 574 -42.65 18.36 41.82
CA SER A 574 -41.98 19.67 41.69
C SER A 574 -40.99 20.03 42.81
N LYS A 575 -39.76 20.36 42.41
CA LYS A 575 -38.93 21.44 42.98
C LYS A 575 -37.88 21.89 41.96
N ASP A 576 -38.23 23.01 41.36
CA ASP A 576 -37.42 24.04 40.70
C ASP A 576 -35.89 23.95 40.83
N ILE A 577 -35.22 23.96 39.68
CA ILE A 577 -34.08 24.85 39.43
C ILE A 577 -34.26 25.43 38.02
N ALA A 578 -34.91 26.59 37.97
CA ALA A 578 -34.98 27.43 36.79
C ALA A 578 -33.60 28.07 36.54
N LEU A 579 -33.01 27.78 35.38
CA LEU A 579 -32.02 28.66 34.75
C LEU A 579 -32.71 29.30 33.55
N GLN A 580 -33.45 30.37 33.84
CA GLN A 580 -33.86 31.35 32.84
C GLN A 580 -32.62 32.16 32.44
N GLY A 581 -32.31 32.12 31.16
CA GLY A 581 -31.37 33.01 30.50
C GLY A 581 -31.92 33.30 29.12
N ASN A 582 -32.84 34.26 29.07
CA ASN A 582 -33.32 34.88 27.83
C ASN A 582 -32.13 35.49 27.09
N VAL A 583 -31.92 35.07 25.84
CA VAL A 583 -31.31 35.93 24.82
C VAL A 583 -32.17 35.80 23.60
N GLU A 584 -32.89 36.89 23.36
CA GLU A 584 -33.86 37.09 22.30
C GLU A 584 -33.25 36.98 20.90
N ASP A 585 -34.14 36.62 19.99
CA ASP A 585 -33.97 36.53 18.56
C ASP A 585 -33.38 37.82 17.97
N ASN A 586 -32.27 37.69 17.25
CA ASN A 586 -31.90 38.62 16.20
C ASN A 586 -31.76 37.86 14.89
N VAL A 587 -32.91 37.77 14.21
CA VAL A 587 -33.02 37.38 12.81
C VAL A 587 -32.46 38.52 11.97
N ASN A 588 -31.26 38.34 11.44
CA ASN A 588 -30.82 39.11 10.28
C ASN A 588 -30.38 38.14 9.17
N SER A 589 -31.26 38.07 8.18
CA SER A 589 -31.05 37.53 6.85
C SER A 589 -29.88 38.23 6.17
N THR A 590 -28.97 37.47 5.54
CA THR A 590 -28.44 37.76 4.19
C THR A 590 -27.67 36.56 3.64
N ASN A 591 -28.18 36.05 2.51
CA ASN A 591 -27.48 35.41 1.39
C ASN A 591 -26.51 34.24 1.67
N GLY A 592 -27.08 33.03 1.79
CA GLY A 592 -26.38 31.76 1.58
C GLY A 592 -26.89 31.07 0.31
N GLU A 593 -26.04 30.99 -0.71
CA GLU A 593 -26.35 30.45 -2.04
C GLU A 593 -26.90 29.02 -2.01
N ALA A 594 -27.99 28.82 -2.75
CA ALA A 594 -28.69 27.56 -2.90
C ALA A 594 -27.82 26.47 -3.54
N ILE A 595 -27.48 25.46 -2.74
CA ILE A 595 -26.90 24.20 -3.21
C ILE A 595 -27.93 23.49 -4.09
N ARG A 596 -27.72 23.52 -5.41
CA ARG A 596 -28.54 22.82 -6.41
C ARG A 596 -28.62 21.32 -6.09
N SER A 597 -29.81 20.89 -5.67
CA SER A 597 -30.17 19.49 -5.46
C SER A 597 -30.18 18.70 -6.78
N ILE A 598 -29.45 17.59 -6.80
CA ILE A 598 -29.42 16.61 -7.90
C ILE A 598 -30.79 15.92 -7.96
N PRO A 599 -31.45 15.79 -9.14
CA PRO A 599 -32.79 15.25 -9.24
C PRO A 599 -32.83 13.72 -9.00
N PRO A 600 -33.91 13.19 -8.41
CA PRO A 600 -34.02 11.78 -8.04
C PRO A 600 -34.22 10.87 -9.27
N VAL A 601 -33.54 9.72 -9.24
CA VAL A 601 -33.58 8.69 -10.30
C VAL A 601 -34.96 8.03 -10.37
N LYS A 602 -35.53 7.95 -11.57
CA LYS A 602 -36.88 7.42 -11.81
C LYS A 602 -36.92 5.90 -11.58
N ILE A 603 -37.94 5.43 -10.87
CA ILE A 603 -38.18 4.04 -10.44
C ILE A 603 -38.11 3.01 -11.59
N LYS A 604 -38.37 3.42 -12.84
CA LYS A 604 -38.28 2.56 -14.03
C LYS A 604 -36.86 2.01 -14.26
N ASP A 605 -35.82 2.78 -13.92
CA ASP A 605 -34.41 2.37 -14.09
C ASP A 605 -33.99 1.28 -13.09
N ILE A 606 -34.66 1.21 -11.93
CA ILE A 606 -34.41 0.20 -10.90
C ILE A 606 -34.95 -1.17 -11.35
N ARG A 607 -36.12 -1.21 -11.99
CA ARG A 607 -36.73 -2.47 -12.47
C ARG A 607 -35.96 -3.09 -13.63
N LYS A 608 -35.42 -2.29 -14.55
CA LYS A 608 -34.59 -2.78 -15.66
C LYS A 608 -33.29 -3.42 -15.15
N ARG A 609 -32.62 -2.77 -14.19
CA ARG A 609 -31.41 -3.30 -13.54
C ARG A 609 -31.62 -4.63 -12.80
N LYS A 610 -32.78 -4.86 -12.19
CA LYS A 610 -33.08 -6.15 -11.54
C LYS A 610 -33.18 -7.30 -12.55
N LYS A 611 -33.78 -7.06 -13.73
CA LYS A 611 -33.87 -8.09 -14.79
C LYS A 611 -32.51 -8.44 -15.38
N ASP A 612 -31.67 -7.44 -15.66
CA ASP A 612 -30.34 -7.66 -16.23
C ASP A 612 -29.44 -8.48 -15.27
N PHE A 613 -29.58 -8.27 -13.95
CA PHE A 613 -28.86 -9.03 -12.91
C PHE A 613 -29.34 -10.48 -12.73
N GLU A 614 -30.56 -10.80 -13.14
CA GLU A 614 -31.12 -12.15 -13.03
C GLU A 614 -30.71 -13.02 -14.24
N TYR A 615 -30.54 -12.39 -15.41
CA TYR A 615 -30.03 -13.04 -16.62
C TYR A 615 -28.56 -13.49 -16.48
N ASP A 616 -27.67 -12.61 -15.99
CA ASP A 616 -26.22 -12.87 -15.85
C ASP A 616 -25.91 -14.00 -14.84
N ARG A 617 -26.83 -14.26 -13.89
CA ARG A 617 -26.70 -15.37 -12.92
C ARG A 617 -27.00 -16.73 -13.54
N ASN A 618 -27.90 -16.80 -14.52
CA ASN A 618 -28.30 -18.05 -15.15
C ASN A 618 -27.27 -18.53 -16.18
N GLU A 619 -26.62 -17.60 -16.89
CA GLU A 619 -25.58 -17.92 -17.89
C GLU A 619 -24.32 -18.52 -17.22
N LYS A 620 -23.85 -17.92 -16.13
CA LYS A 620 -22.70 -18.43 -15.34
C LYS A 620 -22.93 -19.82 -14.76
N ARG A 621 -24.18 -20.19 -14.48
CA ARG A 621 -24.55 -21.52 -13.96
C ARG A 621 -24.57 -22.58 -15.07
N ALA A 622 -24.90 -22.19 -16.30
CA ALA A 622 -24.84 -23.08 -17.47
C ALA A 622 -23.39 -23.39 -17.87
N ASP A 623 -22.49 -22.41 -17.79
CA ASP A 623 -21.06 -22.62 -18.13
C ASP A 623 -20.32 -23.51 -17.14
N THR A 624 -20.68 -23.45 -15.86
CA THR A 624 -20.10 -24.32 -14.82
C THR A 624 -20.55 -25.78 -14.96
N LEU A 625 -21.76 -26.03 -15.49
CA LEU A 625 -22.26 -27.39 -15.76
C LEU A 625 -21.62 -28.03 -17.00
N ARG A 626 -21.23 -27.23 -18.01
CA ARG A 626 -20.59 -27.74 -19.23
C ARG A 626 -19.15 -28.24 -19.02
N GLN A 627 -18.44 -27.74 -18.00
CA GLN A 627 -17.04 -28.10 -17.76
C GLN A 627 -16.82 -29.40 -16.99
N ASN A 628 -17.86 -29.99 -16.41
CA ASN A 628 -17.70 -31.14 -15.49
C ASN A 628 -17.92 -32.54 -16.11
N ASN A 629 -18.03 -32.66 -17.44
CA ASN A 629 -18.16 -33.98 -18.09
C ASN A 629 -16.84 -34.55 -18.63
N SER A 630 -16.43 -35.66 -18.00
CA SER A 630 -15.61 -36.80 -18.48
C SER A 630 -14.14 -36.57 -18.89
N GLY A 631 -13.21 -37.19 -18.13
CA GLY A 631 -11.99 -37.80 -18.73
C GLY A 631 -10.60 -37.57 -18.11
N ALA A 632 -10.42 -36.80 -17.03
CA ALA A 632 -9.07 -36.33 -16.65
C ALA A 632 -8.30 -37.15 -15.56
N VAL A 633 -8.80 -38.30 -15.12
CA VAL A 633 -8.23 -39.01 -13.94
C VAL A 633 -6.83 -39.62 -14.19
N SER A 634 -6.45 -39.94 -15.45
CA SER A 634 -5.09 -40.46 -15.72
C SER A 634 -3.99 -39.38 -15.76
N SER A 635 -4.36 -38.09 -15.86
CA SER A 635 -3.41 -36.98 -15.94
C SER A 635 -2.85 -36.54 -14.58
N LEU A 636 -3.55 -36.84 -13.49
CA LEU A 636 -3.20 -36.40 -12.14
C LEU A 636 -1.92 -37.07 -11.59
N LYS A 637 -1.67 -38.35 -11.91
CA LYS A 637 -0.45 -39.04 -11.40
C LYS A 637 0.85 -38.57 -12.04
N ARG A 638 0.83 -38.02 -13.27
CA ARG A 638 2.04 -37.43 -13.89
C ARG A 638 2.29 -35.99 -13.45
N ASN A 639 1.25 -35.26 -13.05
CA ASN A 639 1.40 -33.87 -12.61
C ASN A 639 1.90 -33.75 -11.17
N THR A 640 1.58 -34.70 -10.28
CA THR A 640 2.09 -34.69 -8.89
C THR A 640 3.61 -34.85 -8.81
N MET A 641 4.21 -35.74 -9.62
CA MET A 641 5.68 -35.87 -9.67
C MET A 641 6.40 -34.65 -10.24
N LYS A 642 5.80 -33.93 -11.19
CA LYS A 642 6.37 -32.66 -11.70
C LYS A 642 6.20 -31.49 -10.74
N LEU A 643 5.18 -31.51 -9.86
CA LEU A 643 4.96 -30.45 -8.89
C LEU A 643 6.03 -30.45 -7.78
N LEU A 644 6.47 -31.65 -7.35
CA LEU A 644 7.46 -31.81 -6.27
C LEU A 644 8.84 -31.21 -6.61
N GLU A 645 9.28 -31.26 -7.87
CA GLU A 645 10.54 -30.59 -8.27
C GLU A 645 10.44 -29.06 -8.37
N SER A 646 9.21 -28.52 -8.48
CA SER A 646 8.97 -27.09 -8.71
C SER A 646 8.83 -26.25 -7.43
N GLN A 647 8.59 -26.87 -6.28
CA GLN A 647 8.32 -26.16 -5.02
C GLN A 647 9.54 -25.41 -4.44
N ASN A 648 10.76 -25.62 -4.96
CA ASN A 648 11.97 -24.94 -4.48
C ASN A 648 12.53 -23.87 -5.43
N LEU A 649 11.81 -23.49 -6.49
CA LEU A 649 12.21 -22.40 -7.37
C LEU A 649 11.29 -21.20 -7.23
N HIS A 650 11.90 -20.03 -7.01
CA HIS A 650 11.19 -18.75 -6.97
C HIS A 650 10.36 -18.52 -8.25
N PRO A 651 9.13 -17.98 -8.17
CA PRO A 651 8.23 -17.79 -9.32
C PRO A 651 8.84 -17.08 -10.53
N SER A 652 9.76 -16.11 -10.30
CA SER A 652 10.46 -15.40 -11.37
C SER A 652 11.34 -16.31 -12.25
N TRP A 653 11.91 -17.37 -11.68
CA TRP A 653 12.69 -18.36 -12.43
C TRP A 653 11.79 -19.29 -13.24
N ILE A 654 10.63 -19.66 -12.70
CA ILE A 654 9.62 -20.43 -13.43
C ILE A 654 9.14 -19.62 -14.65
N ALA A 655 8.87 -18.32 -14.45
CA ALA A 655 8.48 -17.41 -15.54
C ALA A 655 9.57 -17.28 -16.61
N LYS A 656 10.83 -17.05 -16.22
CA LYS A 656 11.95 -16.94 -17.16
C LYS A 656 12.24 -18.25 -17.90
N LYS A 657 12.07 -19.40 -17.25
CA LYS A 657 12.18 -20.72 -17.90
C LYS A 657 11.09 -20.91 -18.95
N ARG A 658 9.84 -20.57 -18.63
CA ARG A 658 8.73 -20.59 -19.60
C ARG A 658 8.98 -19.65 -20.78
N GLU A 659 9.47 -18.44 -20.53
CA GLU A 659 9.85 -17.48 -21.58
C GLU A 659 10.94 -18.06 -22.49
N HIS A 660 11.98 -18.68 -21.93
CA HIS A 660 13.08 -19.27 -22.70
C HIS A 660 12.64 -20.50 -23.50
N GLU A 661 11.75 -21.34 -22.94
CA GLU A 661 11.13 -22.46 -23.64
C GLU A 661 10.21 -21.98 -24.78
N ALA A 662 9.42 -20.92 -24.56
CA ALA A 662 8.60 -20.30 -25.60
C ALA A 662 9.45 -19.72 -26.73
N LEU A 663 10.52 -18.97 -26.41
CA LEU A 663 11.49 -18.45 -27.38
C LEU A 663 12.19 -19.57 -28.16
N LYS A 664 12.49 -20.70 -27.51
CA LYS A 664 13.08 -21.86 -28.18
C LYS A 664 12.09 -22.49 -29.16
N LYS A 665 10.83 -22.68 -28.76
CA LYS A 665 9.77 -23.16 -29.66
C LYS A 665 9.55 -22.22 -30.85
N LEU A 666 9.57 -20.91 -30.60
CA LEU A 666 9.41 -19.88 -31.65
C LEU A 666 10.58 -19.92 -32.64
N LYS A 667 11.81 -20.11 -32.14
CA LYS A 667 13.00 -20.32 -33.00
C LYS A 667 12.93 -21.64 -33.78
N GLU A 668 12.40 -22.70 -33.18
CA GLU A 668 12.21 -24.00 -33.84
C GLU A 668 11.10 -23.93 -34.90
N SER A 669 10.03 -23.14 -34.69
CA SER A 669 8.95 -22.93 -35.68
C SER A 669 9.35 -22.01 -36.84
N CYS A 670 10.33 -21.12 -36.63
CA CYS A 670 10.86 -20.23 -37.66
C CYS A 670 11.90 -20.88 -38.58
N LYS A 671 11.84 -22.21 -38.81
CA LYS A 671 12.49 -22.78 -39.99
C LYS A 671 11.70 -22.33 -41.21
N ALA A 672 12.39 -21.60 -42.09
CA ALA A 672 11.84 -20.86 -43.22
C ALA A 672 10.80 -21.66 -44.02
N LYS A 673 9.54 -21.23 -43.95
CA LYS A 673 8.58 -21.55 -45.00
C LYS A 673 8.91 -20.63 -46.17
N LYS A 674 9.46 -21.22 -47.23
CA LYS A 674 9.70 -20.58 -48.52
C LYS A 674 8.33 -20.14 -49.05
N VAL A 675 8.04 -18.84 -49.00
CA VAL A 675 6.87 -18.27 -49.65
C VAL A 675 7.28 -18.08 -51.10
N VAL A 676 6.74 -18.92 -51.98
CA VAL A 676 6.79 -18.70 -53.43
C VAL A 676 5.61 -17.79 -53.74
N PHE A 677 5.88 -16.67 -54.40
CA PHE A 677 4.84 -15.84 -55.00
C PHE A 677 4.65 -16.40 -56.41
N ASP A 678 3.43 -16.82 -56.73
CA ASP A 678 3.10 -17.20 -58.10
C ASP A 678 2.99 -15.91 -58.93
N ASP A 679 3.71 -15.88 -60.06
CA ASP A 679 3.66 -14.81 -61.04
C ASP A 679 2.42 -15.01 -61.92
N ASP A 680 1.28 -14.47 -61.50
CA ASP A 680 0.11 -14.18 -62.34
C ASP A 680 -0.35 -12.73 -62.18
#